data_AF-A0A914J2V9-F1
#
_entry.id   AF-A0A914J2V9-F1
#
_cell.length_a   1.000
_cell.length_b   1.000
_cell.length_c   1.000
_cell.angle_alpha   90.00
_cell.angle_beta   90.00
_cell.angle_gamma   90.00
#
_symmetry.space_group_name_H-M   'P 1'
#
loop_
_entity.id
_entity.type
_entity.pdbx_description
1 polymer ?
#
loop_
_entity_poly.entity_id
_entity_poly.type
_entity_poly.pdbx_seq_one_letter_code
_entity_poly.pdbx_strand_id
1 'polypeptide(L)'
;MEMCETYPMVIPTLARSAREAIYECQMQFIHERWNCSERFNVYPNASSGGLPFQDLLGNTLRAANRESSFLAAITSAGIVHAVTRLCSMGNISECSCNSQPATQRYTDTNIVQEMTYETVQKLPPKSPFTWGGCSDDTAFAIQFSRQFLDTYEKENFKTQYDVQHLVNMHNHFVGREAITQNMRRHCRCHGVSGSCELQTCWLQMPKFNEVGEMLKQRYNHFAVQVSKKAKKRLRRKEKSERRIPLRGNEMAYINRSPSYCERNDAYGILGTVGRECNSTSYGPDSCDLLCCGRGYDTKNEVKLVRCHCNATFAKLNWHNFFSGLSLLGVGKTMTVRSMECLSLDDTRETNVVSSINQKPDENATLLYHMEKKYLEDEEAEPFINFFGTSPCKLASEKHLELLVLNKKGIVAIGDERRLAPFVVHVTDLDLAYNEITDWNIVSILLSSMPHLKRLNLSHNPLSNEIDLNLPSCSYLSSLLLNGTNLPLTCLSNICQKMPNLKELDLNENDSYANSNPFMNQISSTVTQLQLNACEFQEWNAVLNVVRSFPALQRLYLSENKISNVDSHCKITGISTSDIASNVKFLSLHNCLIENWTAIENLDLMPNLEELKILNNPLFETIPDEEKYHLVIGRLPKLKMLNGSRINATQREDSERFFIRFYQGCEEKPAIWNRLVSIHGNLEQLVKVDLTPRKFALVVLRCEEKDLCVRLKVRLNKTVMDLMKFASKLTEISIPLMRIFYHDIHVDSCGPTELRFPGQALQHLRIEDGDEFFVQSKILPPGKSMIRSH
;
A
#
# COMPACT_ATOMS: atom_id res chain seq x y z
N MET A 1 -21.43 12.11 -14.44
CA MET A 1 -22.42 11.02 -14.30
C MET A 1 -21.90 9.73 -14.92
N GLU A 2 -21.60 9.68 -16.21
CA GLU A 2 -21.12 8.48 -16.93
C GLU A 2 -19.94 7.73 -16.24
N MET A 3 -18.92 8.45 -15.77
CA MET A 3 -17.79 7.82 -15.02
C MET A 3 -18.21 7.19 -13.69
N CYS A 4 -19.20 7.78 -13.01
CA CYS A 4 -19.71 7.24 -11.74
C CYS A 4 -20.56 5.99 -11.97
N GLU A 5 -21.25 5.92 -13.10
CA GLU A 5 -22.01 4.73 -13.54
C GLU A 5 -21.07 3.60 -13.98
N THR A 6 -19.97 3.95 -14.65
CA THR A 6 -18.99 2.97 -15.16
C THR A 6 -18.13 2.39 -14.04
N TYR A 7 -17.78 3.18 -13.03
CA TYR A 7 -16.88 2.77 -11.93
C TYR A 7 -17.47 3.05 -10.53
N PRO A 8 -18.62 2.48 -10.18
CA PRO A 8 -19.33 2.80 -8.93
C PRO A 8 -18.51 2.44 -7.69
N MET A 9 -17.71 1.39 -7.76
CA MET A 9 -16.85 0.92 -6.65
C MET A 9 -15.68 1.87 -6.33
N VAL A 10 -15.30 2.73 -7.27
CA VAL A 10 -14.19 3.69 -7.10
C VAL A 10 -14.66 4.96 -6.38
N ILE A 11 -15.95 5.29 -6.48
CA ILE A 11 -16.54 6.54 -6.02
C ILE A 11 -16.35 6.81 -4.51
N PRO A 12 -16.62 5.87 -3.58
CA PRO A 12 -16.37 6.10 -2.16
C PRO A 12 -14.89 6.40 -1.87
N THR A 13 -14.00 5.80 -2.65
CA THR A 13 -12.56 6.04 -2.55
C THR A 13 -12.17 7.42 -3.09
N LEU A 14 -12.85 7.94 -4.10
CA LEU A 14 -12.63 9.33 -4.55
C LEU A 14 -12.98 10.34 -3.47
N ALA A 15 -14.12 10.17 -2.79
CA ALA A 15 -14.51 11.04 -1.69
C ALA A 15 -13.49 11.00 -0.55
N ARG A 16 -13.00 9.80 -0.20
CA ARG A 16 -11.91 9.64 0.78
C ARG A 16 -10.61 10.32 0.31
N SER A 17 -10.24 10.17 -0.96
CA SER A 17 -9.02 10.76 -1.52
C SER A 17 -9.05 12.29 -1.54
N ALA A 18 -10.23 12.89 -1.74
CA ALA A 18 -10.40 14.33 -1.67
C ALA A 18 -10.18 14.84 -0.23
N ARG A 19 -10.73 14.14 0.77
CA ARG A 19 -10.49 14.46 2.19
C ARG A 19 -9.02 14.28 2.58
N GLU A 20 -8.38 13.21 2.10
CA GLU A 20 -6.96 12.95 2.34
C GLU A 20 -6.09 14.06 1.71
N ALA A 21 -6.42 14.53 0.51
CA ALA A 21 -5.75 15.66 -0.14
C ALA A 21 -5.93 16.98 0.62
N ILE A 22 -7.13 17.26 1.15
CA ILE A 22 -7.40 18.45 1.95
C ILE A 22 -6.66 18.37 3.29
N TYR A 23 -6.68 17.22 3.95
CA TYR A 23 -5.93 16.99 5.18
C TYR A 23 -4.44 17.21 4.97
N GLU A 24 -3.86 16.64 3.91
CA GLU A 24 -2.46 16.86 3.57
C GLU A 24 -2.18 18.34 3.26
N CYS A 25 -3.08 19.01 2.56
CA CYS A 25 -2.97 20.46 2.33
C CYS A 25 -2.97 21.26 3.65
N GLN A 26 -3.81 20.91 4.61
CA GLN A 26 -3.82 21.53 5.94
C GLN A 26 -2.49 21.30 6.66
N MET A 27 -1.96 20.08 6.60
CA MET A 27 -0.66 19.76 7.21
C MET A 27 0.48 20.56 6.59
N GLN A 28 0.52 20.67 5.25
CA GLN A 28 1.58 21.42 4.54
C GLN A 28 1.50 22.94 4.73
N PHE A 29 0.35 23.47 5.14
CA PHE A 29 0.10 24.90 5.29
C PHE A 29 -0.25 25.33 6.73
N ILE A 30 -0.16 24.43 7.71
CA ILE A 30 -0.57 24.67 9.11
C ILE A 30 0.09 25.91 9.74
N HIS A 31 1.29 26.25 9.30
CA HIS A 31 2.08 27.38 9.78
C HIS A 31 2.04 28.61 8.86
N GLU A 32 1.36 28.55 7.72
CA GLU A 32 1.27 29.65 6.75
C GLU A 32 0.02 30.47 7.03
N ARG A 33 -0.01 31.76 6.63
CA ARG A 33 -1.18 32.63 6.83
C ARG A 33 -2.47 32.07 6.23
N TRP A 34 -2.37 31.42 5.07
CA TRP A 34 -3.41 30.54 4.53
C TRP A 34 -3.08 29.11 4.94
N ASN A 35 -3.95 28.47 5.71
CA ASN A 35 -3.72 27.15 6.32
C ASN A 35 -4.58 26.02 5.72
N CYS A 36 -5.16 26.25 4.54
CA CYS A 36 -6.02 25.27 3.85
C CYS A 36 -7.24 24.80 4.68
N SER A 37 -7.69 25.60 5.66
CA SER A 37 -8.88 25.28 6.46
C SER A 37 -10.18 25.56 5.71
N GLU A 38 -11.14 24.65 5.87
CA GLU A 38 -12.53 24.84 5.45
C GLU A 38 -13.29 25.70 6.49
N ARG A 39 -14.29 26.47 6.04
CA ARG A 39 -15.15 27.24 6.95
C ARG A 39 -16.11 26.28 7.66
N PHE A 40 -15.86 26.00 8.93
CA PHE A 40 -16.77 25.21 9.76
C PHE A 40 -17.36 25.94 10.96
N ASN A 41 -17.04 27.21 11.23
CA ASN A 41 -17.54 27.85 12.47
C ASN A 41 -17.42 29.38 12.43
N VAL A 42 -18.31 30.17 11.82
CA VAL A 42 -18.33 31.61 12.22
C VAL A 42 -19.57 32.52 12.04
N TYR A 43 -20.74 32.16 11.50
CA TYR A 43 -21.88 33.11 11.55
C TYR A 43 -23.26 32.46 11.67
N PRO A 44 -23.93 32.56 12.85
CA PRO A 44 -25.34 32.19 13.00
C PRO A 44 -26.33 33.23 12.44
N ASN A 45 -25.88 34.45 12.13
CA ASN A 45 -26.79 35.59 11.91
C ASN A 45 -26.44 36.39 10.64
N ALA A 46 -26.90 35.93 9.47
CA ALA A 46 -27.00 36.78 8.28
C ALA A 46 -28.28 36.46 7.50
N SER A 47 -29.34 37.20 7.83
CA SER A 47 -30.68 37.16 7.25
C SER A 47 -30.72 37.70 5.82
N SER A 48 -30.02 37.06 4.88
CA SER A 48 -30.14 37.35 3.45
C SER A 48 -29.63 36.19 2.60
N GLY A 49 -30.52 35.23 2.29
CA GLY A 49 -30.57 34.30 1.15
C GLY A 49 -29.32 34.00 0.29
N GLY A 50 -28.12 33.93 0.85
CA GLY A 50 -26.87 33.61 0.15
C GLY A 50 -26.02 32.69 1.02
N LEU A 51 -25.75 31.49 0.48
CA LEU A 51 -25.10 30.33 1.10
C LEU A 51 -23.78 30.67 1.84
N PRO A 52 -23.55 30.20 3.09
CA PRO A 52 -22.30 30.36 3.79
C PRO A 52 -21.51 29.04 3.91
N PHE A 53 -21.17 28.38 2.80
CA PHE A 53 -20.04 27.45 2.77
C PHE A 53 -18.99 27.96 1.80
N GLN A 54 -17.74 27.97 2.24
CA GLN A 54 -16.64 28.21 1.34
C GLN A 54 -16.11 26.88 0.85
N ASP A 55 -16.65 26.45 -0.29
CA ASP A 55 -16.12 25.35 -1.08
C ASP A 55 -14.63 25.60 -1.36
N LEU A 56 -13.74 24.93 -0.65
CA LEU A 56 -12.30 25.08 -0.83
C LEU A 56 -11.90 24.63 -2.24
N LEU A 57 -12.54 23.58 -2.77
CA LEU A 57 -12.34 23.10 -4.14
C LEU A 57 -13.11 23.94 -5.19
N GLY A 58 -14.07 24.76 -4.79
CA GLY A 58 -14.79 25.68 -5.66
C GLY A 58 -14.19 27.07 -5.66
N ASN A 59 -14.31 27.78 -4.55
CA ASN A 59 -13.88 29.18 -4.42
C ASN A 59 -12.36 29.33 -4.48
N THR A 60 -11.59 28.46 -3.83
CA THR A 60 -10.12 28.55 -3.91
C THR A 60 -9.61 28.11 -5.28
N LEU A 61 -10.16 27.05 -5.89
CA LEU A 61 -9.80 26.72 -7.29
C LEU A 61 -10.19 27.83 -8.28
N ARG A 62 -11.32 28.51 -8.06
CA ARG A 62 -11.75 29.70 -8.84
C ARG A 62 -10.88 30.93 -8.63
N ALA A 63 -10.19 31.06 -7.51
CA ALA A 63 -9.30 32.19 -7.27
C ALA A 63 -8.10 32.21 -8.24
N ALA A 64 -7.73 31.04 -8.80
CA ALA A 64 -6.63 30.87 -9.75
C ALA A 64 -5.30 31.49 -9.26
N ASN A 65 -5.04 31.40 -7.96
CA ASN A 65 -3.86 31.94 -7.28
C ASN A 65 -2.84 30.82 -6.98
N ARG A 66 -1.80 31.13 -6.20
CA ARG A 66 -0.73 30.15 -5.93
C ARG A 66 -1.27 28.96 -5.12
N GLU A 67 -2.14 29.22 -4.16
CA GLU A 67 -2.75 28.24 -3.27
C GLU A 67 -3.65 27.28 -4.05
N SER A 68 -4.41 27.81 -5.01
CA SER A 68 -5.25 27.02 -5.91
C SER A 68 -4.42 26.06 -6.77
N SER A 69 -3.20 26.45 -7.16
CA SER A 69 -2.31 25.59 -7.95
C SER A 69 -1.83 24.36 -7.18
N PHE A 70 -1.57 24.52 -5.87
CA PHE A 70 -1.24 23.41 -4.99
C PHE A 70 -2.45 22.50 -4.77
N LEU A 71 -3.63 23.09 -4.50
CA LEU A 71 -4.85 22.34 -4.26
C LEU A 71 -5.25 21.47 -5.47
N ALA A 72 -5.18 22.01 -6.69
CA ALA A 72 -5.41 21.22 -7.89
C ALA A 72 -4.43 20.05 -8.02
N ALA A 73 -3.14 20.29 -7.74
CA ALA A 73 -2.10 19.27 -7.83
C ALA A 73 -2.30 18.15 -6.78
N ILE A 74 -2.51 18.49 -5.50
CA ILE A 74 -2.65 17.51 -4.42
C ILE A 74 -3.94 16.69 -4.55
N THR A 75 -5.04 17.29 -5.02
CA THR A 75 -6.28 16.56 -5.31
C THR A 75 -6.10 15.54 -6.43
N SER A 76 -5.45 15.91 -7.54
CA SER A 76 -5.18 14.96 -8.62
C SER A 76 -4.21 13.86 -8.20
N ALA A 77 -3.22 14.18 -7.35
CA ALA A 77 -2.32 13.19 -6.78
C ALA A 77 -3.06 12.22 -5.84
N GLY A 78 -3.97 12.74 -4.98
CA GLY A 78 -4.80 11.95 -4.08
C GLY A 78 -5.62 10.90 -4.81
N ILE A 79 -6.24 11.26 -5.93
CA ILE A 79 -6.99 10.32 -6.77
C ILE A 79 -6.07 9.20 -7.28
N VAL A 80 -4.90 9.54 -7.84
CA VAL A 80 -3.96 8.52 -8.36
C VAL A 80 -3.48 7.60 -7.25
N HIS A 81 -3.08 8.15 -6.11
CA HIS A 81 -2.61 7.39 -4.95
C HIS A 81 -3.67 6.41 -4.43
N ALA A 82 -4.91 6.89 -4.28
CA ALA A 82 -6.00 6.07 -3.73
C ALA A 82 -6.44 4.96 -4.71
N VAL A 83 -6.55 5.27 -6.02
CA VAL A 83 -6.97 4.29 -7.03
C VAL A 83 -5.89 3.23 -7.26
N THR A 84 -4.61 3.61 -7.36
CA THR A 84 -3.53 2.62 -7.50
C THR A 84 -3.47 1.68 -6.30
N ARG A 85 -3.69 2.17 -5.08
CA ARG A 85 -3.75 1.31 -3.89
C ARG A 85 -4.88 0.26 -3.97
N LEU A 86 -6.04 0.62 -4.51
CA LEU A 86 -7.13 -0.34 -4.72
C LEU A 86 -6.77 -1.42 -5.75
N CYS A 87 -6.07 -1.04 -6.82
CA CYS A 87 -5.56 -1.97 -7.83
C CYS A 87 -4.58 -2.98 -7.21
N SER A 88 -3.61 -2.50 -6.44
CA SER A 88 -2.61 -3.35 -5.78
C SER A 88 -3.20 -4.26 -4.70
N MET A 89 -4.33 -3.87 -4.10
CA MET A 89 -5.08 -4.70 -3.14
C MET A 89 -6.00 -5.74 -3.81
N GLY A 90 -6.23 -5.63 -5.12
CA GLY A 90 -7.17 -6.49 -5.85
C GLY A 90 -8.64 -6.18 -5.55
N ASN A 91 -8.97 -4.95 -5.12
CA ASN A 91 -10.35 -4.53 -4.82
C ASN A 91 -11.13 -4.08 -6.07
N ILE A 92 -10.45 -3.86 -7.19
CA ILE A 92 -11.01 -3.45 -8.49
C ILE A 92 -10.64 -4.53 -9.51
N SER A 93 -11.58 -4.98 -10.33
CA SER A 93 -11.36 -6.04 -11.33
C SER A 93 -10.63 -5.56 -12.60
N GLU A 94 -10.73 -4.27 -12.89
CA GLU A 94 -10.23 -3.61 -14.10
C GLU A 94 -8.73 -3.29 -14.06
N CYS A 95 -8.10 -3.44 -12.90
CA CYS A 95 -6.68 -3.19 -12.71
C CYS A 95 -6.06 -4.19 -11.74
N SER A 96 -4.75 -4.39 -11.83
CA SER A 96 -3.98 -5.32 -11.01
C SER A 96 -2.56 -4.80 -10.77
N CYS A 97 -1.75 -5.56 -10.05
CA CYS A 97 -0.32 -5.28 -9.90
C CYS A 97 0.38 -5.22 -11.26
N ASN A 98 1.38 -4.36 -11.41
CA ASN A 98 2.16 -4.24 -12.63
C ASN A 98 2.91 -5.55 -12.92
N SER A 99 2.63 -6.18 -14.05
CA SER A 99 3.26 -7.42 -14.51
C SER A 99 4.63 -7.22 -15.16
N GLN A 100 5.02 -5.96 -15.44
CA GLN A 100 6.29 -5.59 -16.08
C GLN A 100 6.98 -4.42 -15.34
N PRO A 101 7.31 -4.56 -14.05
CA PRO A 101 7.88 -3.48 -13.24
C PRO A 101 9.24 -2.99 -13.76
N ALA A 102 9.99 -3.85 -14.49
CA ALA A 102 11.26 -3.48 -15.12
C ALA A 102 11.13 -2.35 -16.16
N THR A 103 9.94 -2.12 -16.71
CA THR A 103 9.70 -1.10 -17.75
C THR A 103 9.29 0.26 -17.16
N GLN A 104 8.92 0.29 -15.89
CA GLN A 104 8.47 1.50 -15.20
C GLN A 104 9.66 2.29 -14.66
N ARG A 105 9.59 3.62 -14.74
CA ARG A 105 10.61 4.49 -14.15
C ARG A 105 10.48 4.48 -12.63
N TYR A 106 11.60 4.40 -11.92
CA TYR A 106 11.66 4.48 -10.47
C TYR A 106 12.94 5.17 -10.01
N THR A 107 12.92 5.63 -8.76
CA THR A 107 14.07 6.17 -8.04
C THR A 107 14.63 5.11 -7.10
N ASP A 108 15.94 4.94 -7.07
CA ASP A 108 16.61 3.98 -6.21
C ASP A 108 17.14 4.68 -4.96
N THR A 109 16.50 4.47 -3.82
CA THR A 109 16.89 5.09 -2.54
C THR A 109 18.19 4.53 -1.98
N ASN A 110 18.74 3.44 -2.53
CA ASN A 110 20.02 2.86 -2.11
C ASN A 110 21.26 3.50 -2.77
N ILE A 111 21.09 4.60 -3.50
CA ILE A 111 22.20 5.38 -4.06
C ILE A 111 22.13 6.80 -3.48
N VAL A 112 22.52 6.96 -2.21
CA VAL A 112 22.82 8.28 -1.65
C VAL A 112 24.22 8.25 -1.06
N GLN A 113 25.23 8.53 -1.89
CA GLN A 113 26.39 9.35 -1.56
C GLN A 113 27.28 9.54 -2.81
N GLU A 114 27.51 10.81 -3.15
CA GLU A 114 28.61 11.36 -3.96
C GLU A 114 29.14 10.51 -5.13
N MET A 115 28.61 10.71 -6.33
CA MET A 115 29.36 10.37 -7.55
C MET A 115 29.22 11.44 -8.61
N THR A 116 30.35 12.04 -8.96
CA THR A 116 30.58 12.96 -10.08
C THR A 116 30.28 12.28 -11.42
N TYR A 117 30.02 13.11 -12.44
CA TYR A 117 29.63 12.75 -13.81
C TYR A 117 30.56 11.75 -14.53
N GLU A 118 31.75 11.47 -13.98
CA GLU A 118 32.74 10.54 -14.55
C GLU A 118 32.55 9.06 -14.15
N THR A 119 31.71 8.73 -13.16
CA THR A 119 31.60 7.35 -12.65
C THR A 119 30.50 6.50 -13.31
N VAL A 120 29.62 7.11 -14.11
CA VAL A 120 28.44 6.45 -14.71
C VAL A 120 28.81 5.44 -15.82
N GLN A 121 30.01 5.52 -16.40
CA GLN A 121 30.40 4.65 -17.53
C GLN A 121 31.11 3.34 -17.11
N LYS A 122 31.24 3.03 -15.82
CA LYS A 122 32.04 1.89 -15.32
C LYS A 122 31.31 0.92 -14.37
N LEU A 123 29.98 0.77 -14.46
CA LEU A 123 29.26 -0.28 -13.72
C LEU A 123 28.82 -1.43 -14.65
N PRO A 124 29.15 -2.70 -14.35
CA PRO A 124 28.68 -3.84 -15.12
C PRO A 124 27.16 -4.07 -14.94
N PRO A 125 26.44 -4.53 -15.98
CA PRO A 125 25.00 -4.74 -15.93
C PRO A 125 24.70 -6.11 -15.33
N LYS A 126 24.33 -6.13 -14.06
CA LYS A 126 23.49 -7.17 -13.43
C LYS A 126 23.08 -6.64 -12.05
N SER A 127 21.86 -6.13 -11.96
CA SER A 127 21.25 -5.80 -10.67
C SER A 127 21.17 -7.07 -9.81
N PRO A 128 21.65 -7.06 -8.54
CA PRO A 128 21.67 -8.23 -7.65
C PRO A 128 20.30 -8.49 -7.01
N PHE A 129 19.22 -8.32 -7.78
CA PHE A 129 17.86 -8.49 -7.30
C PHE A 129 16.92 -9.02 -8.37
N THR A 130 15.87 -9.71 -7.95
CA THR A 130 14.76 -10.19 -8.79
C THR A 130 13.52 -9.33 -8.56
N TRP A 131 12.68 -9.19 -9.58
CA TRP A 131 11.36 -8.58 -9.42
C TRP A 131 10.39 -9.61 -8.83
N GLY A 132 9.60 -9.21 -7.83
CA GLY A 132 8.59 -10.06 -7.22
C GLY A 132 7.70 -9.27 -6.27
N GLY A 133 6.62 -9.89 -5.76
CA GLY A 133 5.57 -9.18 -5.02
C GLY A 133 4.60 -8.40 -5.92
N CYS A 134 3.82 -7.50 -5.32
CA CYS A 134 2.89 -6.63 -6.06
C CYS A 134 3.54 -5.27 -6.31
N SER A 135 3.89 -4.99 -7.56
CA SER A 135 4.35 -3.65 -7.96
C SER A 135 3.15 -2.76 -8.27
N ASP A 136 3.12 -1.57 -7.69
CA ASP A 136 2.06 -0.58 -7.90
C ASP A 136 2.00 -0.12 -9.37
N ASP A 137 0.86 -0.33 -10.02
CA ASP A 137 0.58 0.21 -11.36
C ASP A 137 -0.20 1.53 -11.28
N THR A 138 0.43 2.59 -11.78
CA THR A 138 -0.17 3.94 -11.82
C THR A 138 -0.88 4.24 -13.13
N ALA A 139 -0.71 3.43 -14.18
CA ALA A 139 -1.22 3.71 -15.51
C ALA A 139 -2.76 3.84 -15.52
N PHE A 140 -3.45 2.86 -14.94
CA PHE A 140 -4.90 2.87 -14.80
C PHE A 140 -5.38 4.08 -13.99
N ALA A 141 -4.78 4.33 -12.83
CA ALA A 141 -5.17 5.43 -11.95
C ALA A 141 -4.97 6.81 -12.59
N ILE A 142 -3.92 6.99 -13.40
CA ILE A 142 -3.67 8.22 -14.18
C ILE A 142 -4.72 8.39 -15.26
N GLN A 143 -5.06 7.32 -15.99
CA GLN A 143 -6.11 7.36 -17.01
C GLN A 143 -7.45 7.72 -16.37
N PHE A 144 -7.79 7.10 -15.24
CA PHE A 144 -8.98 7.40 -14.46
C PHE A 144 -8.99 8.88 -14.03
N SER A 145 -7.91 9.37 -13.41
CA SER A 145 -7.79 10.76 -12.97
C SER A 145 -7.93 11.77 -14.11
N ARG A 146 -7.38 11.47 -15.30
CA ARG A 146 -7.56 12.30 -16.51
C ARG A 146 -9.01 12.31 -16.99
N GLN A 147 -9.65 11.15 -17.08
CA GLN A 147 -11.05 11.07 -17.48
C GLN A 147 -11.96 11.81 -16.51
N PHE A 148 -11.64 11.73 -15.21
CA PHE A 148 -12.44 12.32 -14.15
C PHE A 148 -12.27 13.84 -14.04
N LEU A 149 -11.03 14.35 -13.95
CA LEU A 149 -10.76 15.78 -13.75
C LEU A 149 -10.58 16.54 -15.07
N ASP A 150 -9.74 16.04 -15.97
CA ASP A 150 -9.30 16.81 -17.14
C ASP A 150 -10.41 16.91 -18.21
N THR A 151 -11.31 15.93 -18.30
CA THR A 151 -12.48 15.98 -19.20
C THR A 151 -13.38 17.16 -18.83
N TYR A 152 -13.69 17.30 -17.54
CA TYR A 152 -14.48 18.41 -17.00
C TYR A 152 -13.83 19.76 -17.32
N GLU A 153 -12.53 19.91 -17.05
CA GLU A 153 -11.81 21.15 -17.34
C GLU A 153 -11.76 21.46 -18.85
N LYS A 154 -11.56 20.44 -19.68
CA LYS A 154 -11.51 20.57 -21.14
C LYS A 154 -12.85 20.99 -21.73
N GLU A 155 -13.96 20.48 -21.21
CA GLU A 155 -15.31 20.87 -21.64
C GLU A 155 -15.63 22.30 -21.25
N ASN A 156 -15.34 22.69 -20.00
CA ASN A 156 -15.53 24.08 -19.57
C ASN A 156 -14.61 25.06 -20.31
N PHE A 157 -13.39 24.67 -20.67
CA PHE A 157 -12.54 25.50 -21.52
C PHE A 157 -13.13 25.72 -22.91
N LYS A 158 -13.76 24.70 -23.51
CA LYS A 158 -14.38 24.84 -24.84
C LYS A 158 -15.57 25.80 -24.81
N THR A 159 -16.30 25.87 -23.71
CA THR A 159 -17.48 26.74 -23.57
C THR A 159 -17.11 28.16 -23.14
N GLN A 160 -16.26 28.31 -22.13
CA GLN A 160 -15.95 29.61 -21.51
C GLN A 160 -14.70 30.28 -22.07
N TYR A 161 -13.78 29.51 -22.67
CA TYR A 161 -12.46 29.97 -23.11
C TYR A 161 -11.59 30.61 -22.00
N ASP A 162 -11.86 30.26 -20.74
CA ASP A 162 -11.10 30.74 -19.59
C ASP A 162 -9.76 29.99 -19.43
N VAL A 163 -8.67 30.73 -19.27
CA VAL A 163 -7.32 30.19 -19.05
C VAL A 163 -7.23 29.38 -17.77
N GLN A 164 -8.10 29.64 -16.79
CA GLN A 164 -8.12 28.91 -15.53
C GLN A 164 -8.22 27.40 -15.73
N HIS A 165 -9.10 26.94 -16.64
CA HIS A 165 -9.27 25.52 -16.92
C HIS A 165 -7.98 24.87 -17.48
N LEU A 166 -7.23 25.59 -18.32
CA LEU A 166 -5.94 25.12 -18.81
C LEU A 166 -4.88 25.04 -17.69
N VAL A 167 -4.92 26.01 -16.77
CA VAL A 167 -4.03 26.04 -15.60
C VAL A 167 -4.34 24.88 -14.65
N ASN A 168 -5.62 24.61 -14.37
CA ASN A 168 -6.04 23.47 -13.56
C ASN A 168 -5.59 22.14 -14.20
N MET A 169 -5.82 21.93 -15.50
CA MET A 169 -5.33 20.74 -16.20
C MET A 169 -3.80 20.57 -16.10
N HIS A 170 -3.04 21.66 -16.20
CA HIS A 170 -1.59 21.63 -16.03
C HIS A 170 -1.21 21.24 -14.59
N ASN A 171 -1.86 21.82 -13.59
CA ASN A 171 -1.59 21.49 -12.19
C ASN A 171 -2.02 20.06 -11.82
N HIS A 172 -3.10 19.54 -12.39
CA HIS A 172 -3.46 18.12 -12.28
C HIS A 172 -2.34 17.23 -12.85
N PHE A 173 -1.79 17.59 -14.01
CA PHE A 173 -0.64 16.90 -14.58
C PHE A 173 0.57 16.94 -13.64
N VAL A 174 0.90 18.09 -13.05
CA VAL A 174 1.99 18.23 -12.06
C VAL A 174 1.78 17.30 -10.86
N GLY A 175 0.54 17.19 -10.37
CA GLY A 175 0.15 16.30 -9.28
C GLY A 175 0.37 14.82 -9.58
N ARG A 176 -0.11 14.35 -10.74
CA ARG A 176 0.07 12.96 -11.19
C ARG A 176 1.55 12.63 -11.41
N GLU A 177 2.31 13.57 -11.98
CA GLU A 177 3.75 13.41 -12.21
C GLU A 177 4.55 13.34 -10.90
N ALA A 178 4.07 13.96 -9.82
CA ALA A 178 4.73 13.86 -8.53
C ALA A 178 4.76 12.42 -8.00
N ILE A 179 3.79 11.58 -8.37
CA ILE A 179 3.77 10.16 -8.01
C ILE A 179 4.62 9.35 -8.99
N THR A 180 4.38 9.48 -10.30
CA THR A 180 5.04 8.65 -11.31
C THR A 180 6.55 8.84 -11.39
N GLN A 181 7.03 10.06 -11.14
CA GLN A 181 8.47 10.36 -11.16
C GLN A 181 9.18 9.88 -9.89
N ASN A 182 8.44 9.56 -8.82
CA ASN A 182 8.97 9.23 -7.51
C ASN A 182 8.55 7.85 -7.03
N MET A 183 8.18 6.95 -7.94
CA MET A 183 8.05 5.52 -7.64
C MET A 183 9.36 5.01 -7.06
N ARG A 184 9.31 4.20 -6.01
CA ARG A 184 10.49 3.67 -5.34
C ARG A 184 10.58 2.17 -5.45
N ARG A 185 11.80 1.68 -5.60
CA ARG A 185 12.10 0.25 -5.52
C ARG A 185 12.22 -0.13 -4.04
N HIS A 186 11.25 -0.88 -3.55
CA HIS A 186 11.31 -1.51 -2.25
C HIS A 186 11.80 -2.94 -2.41
N CYS A 187 12.70 -3.36 -1.52
CA CYS A 187 13.31 -4.68 -1.58
C CYS A 187 13.25 -5.38 -0.24
N ARG A 188 13.12 -6.70 -0.29
CA ARG A 188 13.28 -7.60 0.83
C ARG A 188 14.51 -8.47 0.60
N CYS A 189 15.40 -8.48 1.57
CA CYS A 189 16.61 -9.31 1.52
C CYS A 189 16.32 -10.70 2.06
N HIS A 190 16.88 -11.72 1.40
CA HIS A 190 16.59 -13.14 1.62
C HIS A 190 17.86 -13.99 1.83
N GLY A 191 19.05 -13.40 1.88
CA GLY A 191 20.30 -14.12 2.10
C GLY A 191 20.50 -14.56 3.56
N VAL A 192 21.47 -15.45 3.78
CA VAL A 192 21.81 -16.01 5.11
C VAL A 192 21.99 -14.88 6.12
N SER A 193 21.35 -15.02 7.29
CA SER A 193 21.36 -14.03 8.38
C SER A 193 20.85 -12.62 8.01
N GLY A 194 19.94 -12.53 7.02
CA GLY A 194 19.40 -11.24 6.56
C GLY A 194 20.30 -10.49 5.58
N SER A 195 21.29 -11.18 5.00
CA SER A 195 22.14 -10.60 3.96
C SER A 195 21.35 -10.27 2.68
N CYS A 196 21.72 -9.18 2.00
CA CYS A 196 21.08 -8.72 0.77
C CYS A 196 21.74 -9.27 -0.51
N GLU A 197 22.45 -10.41 -0.42
CA GLU A 197 23.06 -11.08 -1.58
C GLU A 197 21.98 -11.58 -2.55
N LEU A 198 20.87 -12.09 -2.00
CA LEU A 198 19.61 -12.31 -2.71
C LEU A 198 18.58 -11.33 -2.17
N GLN A 199 17.91 -10.57 -3.05
CA GLN A 199 16.82 -9.70 -2.64
C GLN A 199 15.74 -9.66 -3.73
N THR A 200 14.48 -9.60 -3.30
CA THR A 200 13.32 -9.46 -4.19
C THR A 200 12.78 -8.05 -4.05
N CYS A 201 12.50 -7.39 -5.17
CA CYS A 201 12.03 -6.01 -5.17
C CYS A 201 10.71 -5.83 -5.92
N TRP A 202 9.93 -4.86 -5.47
CA TRP A 202 8.72 -4.34 -6.14
C TRP A 202 8.78 -2.81 -6.20
N LEU A 203 7.94 -2.24 -7.06
CA LEU A 203 7.72 -0.80 -7.10
C LEU A 203 6.57 -0.42 -6.18
N GLN A 204 6.78 0.62 -5.39
CA GLN A 204 5.75 1.20 -4.53
C GLN A 204 5.68 2.70 -4.76
N MET A 205 4.46 3.25 -4.72
CA MET A 205 4.26 4.69 -4.70
C MET A 205 4.88 5.30 -3.43
N PRO A 206 5.35 6.56 -3.49
CA PRO A 206 5.75 7.28 -2.29
C PRO A 206 4.55 7.45 -1.34
N LYS A 207 4.84 7.58 -0.04
CA LYS A 207 3.79 7.89 0.95
C LYS A 207 3.14 9.24 0.62
N PHE A 208 1.85 9.37 0.90
CA PHE A 208 1.10 10.57 0.49
C PHE A 208 1.62 11.87 1.11
N ASN A 209 2.12 11.82 2.35
CA ASN A 209 2.76 12.96 3.01
C ASN A 209 4.05 13.43 2.30
N GLU A 210 4.83 12.49 1.74
CA GLU A 210 6.02 12.82 0.94
C GLU A 210 5.61 13.46 -0.40
N VAL A 211 4.49 13.03 -0.98
CA VAL A 211 3.90 13.68 -2.17
C VAL A 211 3.48 15.11 -1.84
N GLY A 212 2.85 15.32 -0.68
CA GLY A 212 2.53 16.65 -0.14
C GLY A 212 3.76 17.54 -0.03
N GLU A 213 4.84 17.03 0.56
CA GLU A 213 6.11 17.74 0.70
C GLU A 213 6.74 18.09 -0.68
N MET A 214 6.79 17.14 -1.60
CA MET A 214 7.29 17.37 -2.97
C MET A 214 6.49 18.47 -3.69
N LEU A 215 5.17 18.44 -3.56
CA LEU A 215 4.30 19.47 -4.12
C LEU A 215 4.47 20.81 -3.40
N LYS A 216 4.71 20.82 -2.09
CA LYS A 216 4.96 22.06 -1.32
C LYS A 216 6.30 22.69 -1.71
N GLN A 217 7.32 21.88 -1.98
CA GLN A 217 8.60 22.35 -2.54
C GLN A 217 8.40 22.99 -3.92
N ARG A 218 7.59 22.37 -4.80
CA ARG A 218 7.21 22.95 -6.11
C ARG A 218 6.41 24.23 -5.95
N TYR A 219 5.47 24.29 -5.00
CA TYR A 219 4.73 25.49 -4.67
C TYR A 219 5.69 26.62 -4.25
N ASN A 220 6.65 26.35 -3.36
CA ASN A 220 7.58 27.35 -2.81
C ASN A 220 8.60 27.89 -3.84
N HIS A 221 9.14 27.03 -4.71
CA HIS A 221 10.28 27.38 -5.56
C HIS A 221 9.97 27.42 -7.08
N PHE A 222 8.91 26.74 -7.52
CA PHE A 222 8.64 26.51 -8.94
C PHE A 222 7.20 26.87 -9.36
N ALA A 223 6.52 27.73 -8.60
CA ALA A 223 5.21 28.27 -8.99
C ALA A 223 5.39 29.51 -9.89
N VAL A 224 4.76 29.49 -11.07
CA VAL A 224 4.96 30.47 -12.14
C VAL A 224 3.66 31.14 -12.55
N GLN A 225 3.68 32.48 -12.64
CA GLN A 225 2.53 33.25 -13.10
C GLN A 225 2.37 33.19 -14.64
N VAL A 226 1.19 32.80 -15.11
CA VAL A 226 0.85 32.75 -16.54
C VAL A 226 0.01 33.95 -16.99
N SER A 227 -0.06 34.15 -18.32
CA SER A 227 -0.89 35.21 -18.91
C SER A 227 -2.38 34.87 -18.87
N LYS A 228 -3.23 35.86 -18.60
CA LYS A 228 -4.70 35.77 -18.74
C LYS A 228 -5.20 35.58 -20.18
N LYS A 229 -4.32 35.65 -21.19
CA LYS A 229 -4.72 35.43 -22.58
C LYS A 229 -4.74 33.94 -22.89
N ALA A 230 -5.92 33.43 -23.22
CA ALA A 230 -6.12 32.02 -23.58
C ALA A 230 -5.25 31.61 -24.76
N LYS A 231 -4.41 30.60 -24.49
CA LYS A 231 -3.52 29.98 -25.46
C LYS A 231 -3.50 28.48 -25.17
N LYS A 232 -3.56 27.66 -26.21
CA LYS A 232 -3.46 26.19 -26.11
C LYS A 232 -2.17 25.72 -25.41
N ARG A 233 -1.11 26.54 -25.42
CA ARG A 233 0.12 26.28 -24.66
C ARG A 233 0.32 27.43 -23.66
N LEU A 234 0.21 27.10 -22.38
CA LEU A 234 0.46 28.04 -21.29
C LEU A 234 1.89 28.57 -21.37
N ARG A 235 2.02 29.87 -21.13
CA ARG A 235 3.29 30.62 -21.20
C ARG A 235 3.36 31.58 -20.03
N ARG A 236 4.58 31.86 -19.60
CA ARG A 236 4.88 32.83 -18.53
C ARG A 236 4.33 34.21 -18.88
N LYS A 237 3.89 34.95 -17.87
CA LYS A 237 3.34 36.31 -18.03
C LYS A 237 4.40 37.31 -18.51
N GLU A 238 5.62 37.16 -18.02
CA GLU A 238 6.74 38.07 -18.26
C GLU A 238 7.16 38.10 -19.74
N LYS A 239 7.40 39.31 -20.29
CA LYS A 239 7.62 39.50 -21.73
C LYS A 239 8.90 38.82 -22.23
N SER A 240 9.96 38.83 -21.43
CA SER A 240 11.25 38.16 -21.63
C SER A 240 11.09 36.64 -21.79
N GLU A 241 10.23 36.02 -20.97
CA GLU A 241 10.13 34.56 -20.85
C GLU A 241 8.93 33.92 -21.56
N ARG A 242 8.07 34.70 -22.24
CA ARG A 242 6.88 34.23 -22.98
C ARG A 242 7.14 33.16 -24.04
N ARG A 243 8.39 32.99 -24.49
CA ARG A 243 8.77 31.97 -25.48
C ARG A 243 9.09 30.61 -24.81
N ILE A 244 9.33 30.60 -23.51
CA ILE A 244 9.69 29.40 -22.75
C ILE A 244 8.39 28.70 -22.32
N PRO A 245 8.16 27.43 -22.73
CA PRO A 245 7.00 26.66 -22.28
C PRO A 245 7.09 26.33 -20.79
N LEU A 246 5.95 26.06 -20.16
CA LEU A 246 5.92 25.50 -18.81
C LEU A 246 6.45 24.06 -18.82
N ARG A 247 7.24 23.72 -17.79
CA ARG A 247 7.78 22.39 -17.55
C ARG A 247 6.87 21.59 -16.61
N GLY A 248 7.00 20.27 -16.62
CA GLY A 248 6.14 19.39 -15.81
C GLY A 248 6.39 19.45 -14.30
N ASN A 249 7.48 20.07 -13.86
CA ASN A 249 7.78 20.31 -12.45
C ASN A 249 7.36 21.71 -11.96
N GLU A 250 6.83 22.56 -12.85
CA GLU A 250 6.41 23.93 -12.52
C GLU A 250 4.91 23.99 -12.26
N MET A 251 4.48 24.58 -11.15
CA MET A 251 3.07 24.88 -10.90
C MET A 251 2.67 26.18 -11.59
N ALA A 252 1.43 26.28 -12.06
CA ALA A 252 0.95 27.46 -12.78
C ALA A 252 -0.16 28.16 -12.01
N TYR A 253 -0.14 29.50 -11.99
CA TYR A 253 -1.21 30.32 -11.43
C TYR A 253 -1.42 31.61 -12.24
N ILE A 254 -2.59 32.24 -12.09
CA ILE A 254 -2.99 33.42 -12.88
C ILE A 254 -2.96 34.68 -12.02
N ASN A 255 -3.63 34.65 -10.88
CA ASN A 255 -3.86 35.80 -10.00
C ASN A 255 -2.83 35.81 -8.86
N ARG A 256 -2.45 37.00 -8.39
CA ARG A 256 -1.62 37.09 -7.19
C ARG A 256 -2.46 36.72 -5.97
N SER A 257 -1.86 36.03 -5.01
CA SER A 257 -2.53 35.68 -3.76
C SER A 257 -2.91 36.95 -2.98
N PRO A 258 -4.11 37.00 -2.39
CA PRO A 258 -4.53 38.10 -1.55
C PRO A 258 -3.76 38.12 -0.22
N SER A 259 -3.94 39.18 0.58
CA SER A 259 -3.45 39.19 1.96
C SER A 259 -4.36 38.31 2.82
N TYR A 260 -3.79 37.29 3.47
CA TYR A 260 -4.50 36.39 4.38
C TYR A 260 -4.48 36.85 5.84
N CYS A 261 -3.94 38.03 6.12
CA CYS A 261 -3.79 38.56 7.47
C CYS A 261 -5.12 38.91 8.13
N GLU A 262 -5.95 39.65 7.38
CA GLU A 262 -7.23 40.17 7.84
C GLU A 262 -8.36 39.31 7.31
N ARG A 263 -9.38 39.13 8.14
CA ARG A 263 -10.57 38.38 7.74
C ARG A 263 -11.31 39.12 6.62
N ASN A 264 -11.70 38.38 5.58
CA ASN A 264 -12.52 38.89 4.49
C ASN A 264 -13.48 37.80 4.02
N ASP A 265 -14.74 37.92 4.38
CA ASP A 265 -15.72 36.86 4.09
C ASP A 265 -16.10 36.74 2.62
N ALA A 266 -16.06 37.84 1.86
CA ALA A 266 -16.39 37.85 0.44
C ALA A 266 -15.35 37.08 -0.41
N TYR A 267 -14.07 37.14 -0.03
CA TYR A 267 -13.00 36.35 -0.65
C TYR A 267 -12.70 35.07 0.10
N GLY A 268 -13.41 34.82 1.20
CA GLY A 268 -13.27 33.61 1.97
C GLY A 268 -11.91 33.49 2.69
N ILE A 269 -11.44 34.60 3.24
CA ILE A 269 -10.21 34.70 4.01
C ILE A 269 -10.60 34.73 5.48
N LEU A 270 -10.09 33.80 6.28
CA LEU A 270 -10.39 33.69 7.71
C LEU A 270 -9.63 34.72 8.57
N GLY A 271 -8.52 35.24 8.05
CA GLY A 271 -7.56 35.99 8.84
C GLY A 271 -6.67 35.07 9.68
N THR A 272 -5.83 35.67 10.52
CA THR A 272 -4.81 34.97 11.32
C THR A 272 -5.01 35.13 12.83
N VAL A 273 -6.13 35.74 13.24
CA VAL A 273 -6.47 35.95 14.66
C VAL A 273 -6.78 34.60 15.32
N GLY A 274 -6.29 34.39 16.55
CA GLY A 274 -6.53 33.18 17.32
C GLY A 274 -5.68 31.97 16.92
N ARG A 275 -4.68 32.16 16.04
CA ARG A 275 -3.76 31.09 15.62
C ARG A 275 -2.54 31.02 16.54
N GLU A 276 -2.17 29.79 16.88
CA GLU A 276 -0.94 29.51 17.61
C GLU A 276 0.27 29.85 16.74
N CYS A 277 1.23 30.57 17.34
CA CYS A 277 2.46 31.01 16.69
C CYS A 277 3.66 30.74 17.59
N ASN A 278 4.85 30.70 16.99
CA ASN A 278 6.10 30.48 17.70
C ASN A 278 6.93 31.78 17.73
N SER A 279 7.16 32.34 18.91
CA SER A 279 7.94 33.57 19.08
C SER A 279 9.44 33.38 18.83
N THR A 280 9.94 32.15 18.86
CA THR A 280 11.36 31.84 18.64
C THR A 280 11.70 31.46 17.20
N SER A 281 10.69 31.28 16.34
CA SER A 281 10.88 30.92 14.93
C SER A 281 11.07 32.15 14.04
N TYR A 282 11.87 31.99 12.98
CA TYR A 282 12.01 32.94 11.87
C TYR A 282 11.25 32.49 10.61
N GLY A 283 10.57 31.33 10.69
CA GLY A 283 9.81 30.75 9.60
C GLY A 283 8.37 31.27 9.51
N PRO A 284 7.52 30.66 8.66
CA PRO A 284 6.12 31.04 8.52
C PRO A 284 5.31 30.98 9.83
N ASP A 285 5.69 30.09 10.75
CA ASP A 285 5.12 29.93 12.10
C ASP A 285 5.51 31.04 13.08
N SER A 286 6.44 31.92 12.71
CA SER A 286 6.87 33.06 13.52
C SER A 286 5.69 33.95 13.87
N CYS A 287 5.57 34.36 15.13
CA CYS A 287 4.51 35.29 15.55
C CYS A 287 4.53 36.61 14.77
N ASP A 288 5.71 37.12 14.41
CA ASP A 288 5.83 38.36 13.62
C ASP A 288 5.21 38.22 12.22
N LEU A 289 5.46 37.07 11.57
CA LEU A 289 4.97 36.79 10.23
C LEU A 289 3.52 36.32 10.22
N LEU A 290 3.15 35.39 11.10
CA LEU A 290 1.83 34.78 11.16
C LEU A 290 0.78 35.76 11.69
N CYS A 291 1.09 36.51 12.74
CA CYS A 291 0.20 37.52 13.32
C CYS A 291 0.29 38.88 12.60
N CYS A 292 1.05 38.94 11.49
CA CYS A 292 1.16 40.11 10.62
C CYS A 292 1.57 41.40 11.34
N GLY A 293 2.46 41.29 12.34
CA GLY A 293 2.96 42.41 13.13
C GLY A 293 1.96 43.04 14.11
N ARG A 294 0.80 42.41 14.35
CA ARG A 294 -0.21 42.91 15.31
C ARG A 294 0.12 42.61 16.78
N GLY A 295 1.22 41.90 17.04
CA GLY A 295 1.54 41.32 18.34
C GLY A 295 0.91 39.95 18.56
N TYR A 296 1.20 39.34 19.70
CA TYR A 296 0.69 38.03 20.10
C TYR A 296 0.50 37.97 21.61
N ASP A 297 -0.53 37.24 22.05
CA ASP A 297 -0.77 36.97 23.46
C ASP A 297 -0.10 35.64 23.85
N THR A 298 0.55 35.61 25.01
CA THR A 298 1.14 34.37 25.55
C THR A 298 0.24 33.84 26.66
N LYS A 299 -0.31 32.64 26.46
CA LYS A 299 -1.12 31.93 27.46
C LYS A 299 -0.35 30.71 27.96
N ASN A 300 -0.08 30.67 29.26
CA ASN A 300 0.47 29.46 29.88
C ASN A 300 -0.66 28.45 30.06
N GLU A 301 -0.59 27.34 29.34
CA GLU A 301 -1.53 26.22 29.48
C GLU A 301 -0.80 25.00 30.03
N VAL A 302 -1.40 24.37 31.04
CA VAL A 302 -0.93 23.08 31.54
C VAL A 302 -1.53 21.99 30.66
N LYS A 303 -0.73 21.43 29.75
CA LYS A 303 -1.14 20.31 28.91
C LYS A 303 -0.74 19.00 29.59
N LEU A 304 -1.69 18.09 29.76
CA LEU A 304 -1.40 16.75 30.25
C LEU A 304 -0.71 15.96 29.14
N VAL A 305 0.59 15.76 29.27
CA VAL A 305 1.42 15.02 28.33
C VAL A 305 1.92 13.75 28.98
N ARG A 306 1.91 12.65 28.22
CA ARG A 306 2.52 11.39 28.66
C ARG A 306 4.02 11.60 28.84
N CYS A 307 4.51 11.52 30.06
CA CYS A 307 5.91 11.72 30.42
C CYS A 307 6.47 10.47 31.12
N HIS A 308 7.80 10.36 31.20
CA HIS A 308 8.48 9.26 31.89
C HIS A 308 8.03 7.86 31.42
N CYS A 309 7.78 7.73 30.12
CA CYS A 309 7.37 6.46 29.54
C CYS A 309 8.53 5.46 29.60
N ASN A 310 8.34 4.36 30.33
CA ASN A 310 9.33 3.28 30.35
C ASN A 310 9.03 2.33 29.19
N ALA A 311 9.96 2.30 28.24
CA ALA A 311 9.94 1.30 27.18
C ALA A 311 10.50 -0.01 27.75
N THR A 312 9.63 -1.00 27.96
CA THR A 312 10.10 -2.36 28.23
C THR A 312 10.46 -3.03 26.91
N PHE A 313 11.73 -3.40 26.78
CA PHE A 313 12.21 -4.13 25.62
C PHE A 313 12.34 -5.61 25.98
N ALA A 314 11.63 -6.49 25.28
CA ALA A 314 11.90 -7.92 25.39
C ALA A 314 13.24 -8.22 24.71
N LYS A 315 14.22 -8.69 25.50
CA LYS A 315 15.29 -9.51 24.92
C LYS A 315 14.66 -10.81 24.43
N LEU A 316 14.69 -11.05 23.13
CA LEU A 316 14.60 -12.41 22.60
C LEU A 316 15.82 -13.17 23.15
N ASN A 317 15.60 -14.03 24.15
CA ASN A 317 16.62 -14.96 24.63
C ASN A 317 16.79 -16.07 23.61
N TRP A 318 17.67 -15.86 22.63
CA TRP A 318 18.24 -16.93 21.82
C TRP A 318 19.37 -17.62 22.59
N HIS A 319 19.04 -18.32 23.68
CA HIS A 319 19.96 -19.25 24.33
C HIS A 319 19.34 -20.65 24.28
N ASN A 320 19.61 -21.37 23.19
CA ASN A 320 19.80 -22.84 23.16
C ASN A 320 20.17 -23.41 21.77
N PHE A 321 20.59 -22.58 20.81
CA PHE A 321 21.26 -23.05 19.59
C PHE A 321 22.57 -22.27 19.44
N PHE A 322 23.67 -22.97 19.10
CA PHE A 322 25.07 -22.53 19.05
C PHE A 322 25.89 -22.71 20.33
N SER A 323 26.24 -23.97 20.61
CA SER A 323 27.54 -24.29 21.17
C SER A 323 28.61 -24.10 20.09
N GLY A 324 29.47 -23.09 20.27
CA GLY A 324 30.76 -22.99 19.58
C GLY A 324 30.79 -22.17 18.29
N LEU A 325 30.80 -20.85 18.40
CA LEU A 325 31.74 -19.95 17.70
C LEU A 325 31.51 -18.51 18.16
N SER A 326 32.59 -17.91 18.65
CA SER A 326 32.67 -16.57 19.23
C SER A 326 32.90 -15.48 18.16
N LEU A 327 32.21 -14.34 18.34
CA LEU A 327 32.54 -12.97 17.88
C LEU A 327 32.45 -12.75 16.34
N LEU A 328 31.58 -11.89 15.77
CA LEU A 328 31.35 -10.45 16.02
C LEU A 328 30.02 -9.96 15.38
N GLY A 329 29.29 -9.11 16.13
CA GLY A 329 28.55 -7.94 15.61
C GLY A 329 27.34 -8.14 14.69
N VAL A 330 26.19 -8.54 15.24
CA VAL A 330 24.88 -8.38 14.57
C VAL A 330 24.06 -7.31 15.30
N GLY A 331 23.64 -6.27 14.57
CA GLY A 331 22.78 -5.20 15.07
C GLY A 331 21.41 -5.76 15.49
N LYS A 332 21.05 -5.52 16.76
CA LYS A 332 19.75 -5.91 17.33
C LYS A 332 18.70 -4.89 16.93
N THR A 333 17.70 -5.29 16.14
CA THR A 333 16.44 -4.54 16.04
C THR A 333 15.57 -4.88 17.26
N MET A 334 15.39 -3.91 18.15
CA MET A 334 14.51 -4.00 19.31
C MET A 334 13.12 -3.50 18.93
N THR A 335 12.11 -4.37 18.98
CA THR A 335 10.69 -3.99 18.87
C THR A 335 10.14 -3.63 20.25
N VAL A 336 9.42 -2.51 20.33
CA VAL A 336 8.80 -1.99 21.57
C VAL A 336 7.62 -2.90 21.93
N ARG A 337 7.63 -3.47 23.14
CA ARG A 337 6.64 -4.45 23.63
C ARG A 337 5.43 -3.80 24.28
N SER A 338 5.66 -2.73 25.05
CA SER A 338 4.64 -1.87 25.63
C SER A 338 5.26 -0.53 26.00
N MET A 339 4.44 0.52 26.03
CA MET A 339 4.82 1.84 26.51
C MET A 339 3.90 2.18 27.68
N GLU A 340 4.38 1.96 28.91
CA GLU A 340 3.69 2.41 30.12
C GLU A 340 4.15 3.83 30.43
N CYS A 341 3.20 4.77 30.45
CA CYS A 341 3.45 6.16 30.79
C CYS A 341 2.66 6.50 32.05
N LEU A 342 3.33 7.06 33.06
CA LEU A 342 2.67 7.54 34.27
C LEU A 342 2.13 8.95 34.04
N SER A 343 0.88 9.21 34.45
CA SER A 343 0.38 10.56 34.68
C SER A 343 0.82 11.03 36.07
N LEU A 344 1.46 12.19 36.16
CA LEU A 344 1.69 12.88 37.42
C LEU A 344 0.35 13.39 37.96
N ASP A 345 -0.41 12.52 38.60
CA ASP A 345 -1.46 12.88 39.59
C ASP A 345 -1.97 11.69 40.42
N ASP A 346 -1.26 10.56 40.44
CA ASP A 346 -1.70 9.35 41.15
C ASP A 346 -1.15 9.27 42.58
N THR A 347 -1.33 10.34 43.37
CA THR A 347 -1.20 10.27 44.85
C THR A 347 -2.03 11.38 45.52
N ARG A 348 -3.33 11.14 45.72
CA ARG A 348 -4.05 11.54 46.96
C ARG A 348 -5.47 10.97 46.99
N GLU A 349 -5.61 9.99 47.88
CA GLU A 349 -6.74 9.75 48.78
C GLU A 349 -8.15 9.75 48.17
N THR A 350 -8.65 8.52 48.05
CA THR A 350 -10.02 8.10 48.31
C THR A 350 -10.77 9.03 49.27
N ASN A 351 -11.67 9.85 48.73
CA ASN A 351 -12.87 10.27 49.42
C ASN A 351 -14.07 10.02 48.51
N VAL A 352 -14.80 8.97 48.86
CA VAL A 352 -16.16 8.72 48.41
C VAL A 352 -17.00 9.94 48.79
N VAL A 353 -17.36 10.75 47.79
CA VAL A 353 -18.49 11.67 47.89
C VAL A 353 -19.47 11.29 46.79
N SER A 354 -20.51 10.60 47.23
CA SER A 354 -21.81 10.53 46.56
C SER A 354 -22.24 11.92 46.09
N SER A 355 -22.29 12.14 44.77
CA SER A 355 -22.99 13.28 44.18
C SER A 355 -23.69 12.84 42.91
N ILE A 356 -24.98 12.57 43.10
CA ILE A 356 -26.02 12.45 42.09
C ILE A 356 -26.09 13.77 41.28
N ASN A 357 -26.30 13.65 39.98
CA ASN A 357 -26.59 14.70 38.98
C ASN A 357 -25.45 15.64 38.55
N GLN A 358 -24.68 15.20 37.55
CA GLN A 358 -24.08 16.10 36.55
C GLN A 358 -24.57 15.67 35.16
N LYS A 359 -25.14 16.61 34.40
CA LYS A 359 -25.49 16.39 32.99
C LYS A 359 -24.21 16.01 32.23
N PRO A 360 -24.24 15.02 31.33
CA PRO A 360 -23.11 14.75 30.45
C PRO A 360 -22.78 16.01 29.64
N ASP A 361 -21.49 16.25 29.39
CA ASP A 361 -21.03 17.34 28.52
C ASP A 361 -21.79 17.27 27.19
N GLU A 362 -22.56 18.32 26.84
CA GLU A 362 -23.44 18.31 25.67
C GLU A 362 -22.66 18.03 24.38
N ASN A 363 -21.37 18.40 24.36
CA ASN A 363 -20.45 18.23 23.25
C ASN A 363 -19.94 16.80 23.04
N ALA A 364 -20.26 15.85 23.94
CA ALA A 364 -19.82 14.45 23.87
C ALA A 364 -21.00 13.48 23.58
N THR A 365 -22.11 14.01 23.06
CA THR A 365 -23.33 13.24 22.76
C THR A 365 -23.46 12.87 21.28
N LEU A 366 -24.06 11.70 21.00
CA LEU A 366 -24.34 11.25 19.64
C LEU A 366 -25.26 12.23 18.90
N LEU A 367 -26.29 12.73 19.57
CA LEU A 367 -27.20 13.73 19.03
C LEU A 367 -26.45 15.00 18.64
N TYR A 368 -25.55 15.51 19.48
CA TYR A 368 -24.73 16.69 19.16
C TYR A 368 -23.90 16.47 17.90
N HIS A 369 -23.16 15.35 17.82
CA HIS A 369 -22.33 15.07 16.64
C HIS A 369 -23.14 14.74 15.39
N MET A 370 -24.33 14.15 15.55
CA MET A 370 -25.25 13.91 14.44
C MET A 370 -25.86 15.22 13.94
N GLU A 371 -26.36 16.07 14.84
CA GLU A 371 -26.89 17.38 14.51
C GLU A 371 -25.81 18.20 13.80
N LYS A 372 -24.62 18.30 14.38
CA LYS A 372 -23.47 18.99 13.80
C LYS A 372 -23.04 18.48 12.42
N LYS A 373 -23.14 17.17 12.18
CA LYS A 373 -22.67 16.55 10.93
C LYS A 373 -23.75 16.46 9.85
N TYR A 374 -25.02 16.32 10.22
CA TYR A 374 -26.10 15.93 9.30
C TYR A 374 -27.31 16.88 9.31
N LEU A 375 -27.46 17.74 10.30
CA LEU A 375 -28.62 18.66 10.43
C LEU A 375 -28.21 20.13 10.47
N GLU A 376 -27.00 20.42 10.93
CA GLU A 376 -26.34 21.71 10.79
C GLU A 376 -25.63 21.73 9.43
N ASP A 377 -26.00 22.69 8.58
CA ASP A 377 -25.52 22.87 7.18
C ASP A 377 -24.01 23.13 7.06
N GLU A 378 -23.22 22.93 8.12
CA GLU A 378 -21.79 23.22 8.12
C GLU A 378 -20.96 22.11 7.44
N GLU A 379 -21.38 20.82 7.43
CA GLU A 379 -20.65 19.67 6.82
C GLU A 379 -21.18 19.16 5.46
N ALA A 380 -22.26 19.73 4.92
CA ALA A 380 -22.96 19.15 3.78
C ALA A 380 -22.49 19.58 2.38
N GLU A 381 -21.80 20.71 2.26
CA GLU A 381 -21.46 21.27 0.94
C GLU A 381 -20.30 20.64 0.15
N PRO A 382 -19.24 20.02 0.73
CA PRO A 382 -18.17 19.44 -0.09
C PRO A 382 -18.62 18.18 -0.86
N PHE A 383 -19.78 17.61 -0.51
CA PHE A 383 -20.40 16.47 -1.20
C PHE A 383 -21.29 16.91 -2.38
N ILE A 384 -21.96 18.06 -2.26
CA ILE A 384 -22.94 18.57 -3.24
C ILE A 384 -22.27 18.96 -4.56
N ASN A 385 -21.11 19.63 -4.48
CA ASN A 385 -20.41 20.12 -5.67
C ASN A 385 -19.67 19.01 -6.45
N PHE A 386 -19.62 17.79 -5.92
CA PHE A 386 -19.01 16.63 -6.57
C PHE A 386 -20.04 15.54 -6.97
N PHE A 387 -21.14 15.38 -6.22
CA PHE A 387 -22.12 14.29 -6.40
C PHE A 387 -23.54 14.70 -6.80
N GLY A 388 -23.88 16.00 -6.80
CA GLY A 388 -25.18 16.50 -7.28
C GLY A 388 -26.35 16.42 -6.29
N THR A 389 -26.18 15.87 -5.08
CA THR A 389 -27.16 15.92 -3.98
C THR A 389 -26.47 15.95 -2.61
N SER A 390 -27.12 16.52 -1.58
CA SER A 390 -26.57 16.64 -0.22
C SER A 390 -27.10 15.55 0.72
N PRO A 391 -26.29 15.08 1.69
CA PRO A 391 -26.79 14.29 2.81
C PRO A 391 -27.89 14.99 3.59
N CYS A 392 -27.89 16.33 3.66
CA CYS A 392 -28.94 17.13 4.29
C CYS A 392 -30.25 17.14 3.49
N LYS A 393 -30.22 16.98 2.15
CA LYS A 393 -31.41 16.82 1.33
C LYS A 393 -32.04 15.44 1.59
N LEU A 394 -31.22 14.40 1.71
CA LEU A 394 -31.64 13.07 2.17
C LEU A 394 -32.16 13.09 3.62
N ALA A 395 -31.53 13.85 4.53
CA ALA A 395 -31.97 13.99 5.91
C ALA A 395 -33.28 14.78 6.05
N SER A 396 -33.43 15.88 5.30
CA SER A 396 -34.62 16.73 5.26
C SER A 396 -35.81 16.03 4.57
N GLU A 397 -35.55 15.09 3.67
CA GLU A 397 -36.54 14.21 3.03
C GLU A 397 -36.82 12.93 3.84
N LYS A 398 -36.17 12.73 5.01
CA LYS A 398 -36.27 11.54 5.88
C LYS A 398 -35.77 10.25 5.21
N HIS A 399 -34.55 10.24 4.69
CA HIS A 399 -33.95 9.12 3.96
C HIS A 399 -32.45 8.90 4.29
N LEU A 400 -31.99 9.28 5.48
CA LEU A 400 -30.60 8.98 5.92
C LEU A 400 -30.43 7.47 6.11
N GLU A 401 -29.72 6.81 5.19
CA GLU A 401 -29.42 5.38 5.26
C GLU A 401 -28.05 5.09 5.91
N LEU A 402 -27.06 6.00 5.81
CA LEU A 402 -25.70 5.81 6.34
C LEU A 402 -25.28 6.92 7.31
N LEU A 403 -24.91 6.52 8.53
CA LEU A 403 -24.41 7.36 9.60
C LEU A 403 -22.98 6.94 9.99
N VAL A 404 -22.03 7.87 9.95
CA VAL A 404 -20.61 7.62 10.27
C VAL A 404 -20.15 8.65 11.28
N LEU A 405 -19.96 8.25 12.53
CA LEU A 405 -19.62 9.10 13.67
C LEU A 405 -18.47 8.47 14.49
N ASN A 406 -17.48 7.92 13.80
CA ASN A 406 -16.28 7.35 14.40
C ASN A 406 -15.29 8.42 14.90
N LYS A 407 -14.51 8.14 15.95
CA LYS A 407 -13.48 9.04 16.53
C LYS A 407 -14.00 10.41 16.97
N LYS A 408 -15.22 10.46 17.54
CA LYS A 408 -15.85 11.70 17.99
C LYS A 408 -15.85 11.87 19.51
N GLY A 409 -15.44 10.85 20.27
CA GLY A 409 -15.45 10.91 21.74
C GLY A 409 -16.86 10.79 22.32
N ILE A 410 -17.75 10.07 21.62
CA ILE A 410 -19.14 9.89 22.05
C ILE A 410 -19.17 9.04 23.33
N VAL A 411 -19.78 9.58 24.39
CA VAL A 411 -20.01 8.90 25.68
C VAL A 411 -21.48 8.71 26.01
N ALA A 412 -22.38 9.46 25.36
CA ALA A 412 -23.82 9.44 25.64
C ALA A 412 -24.64 9.71 24.38
N ILE A 413 -25.96 9.48 24.42
CA ILE A 413 -26.84 9.69 23.26
C ILE A 413 -27.27 11.16 23.11
N GLY A 414 -27.60 11.83 24.22
CA GLY A 414 -28.32 13.11 24.18
C GLY A 414 -29.84 12.92 24.30
N ASP A 415 -30.64 13.87 23.78
CA ASP A 415 -32.10 13.81 23.86
C ASP A 415 -32.70 12.81 22.87
N GLU A 416 -33.13 11.65 23.38
CA GLU A 416 -33.71 10.54 22.61
C GLU A 416 -34.92 10.95 21.76
N ARG A 417 -35.77 11.87 22.26
CA ARG A 417 -36.98 12.30 21.54
C ARG A 417 -36.64 13.10 20.29
N ARG A 418 -35.53 13.83 20.34
CA ARG A 418 -35.00 14.58 19.21
C ARG A 418 -34.24 13.67 18.25
N LEU A 419 -33.59 12.61 18.72
CA LEU A 419 -32.86 11.67 17.88
C LEU A 419 -33.78 10.80 16.99
N ALA A 420 -34.84 10.23 17.56
CA ALA A 420 -35.64 9.19 16.94
C ALA A 420 -36.17 9.51 15.51
N PRO A 421 -36.64 10.73 15.19
CA PRO A 421 -37.12 11.07 13.84
C PRO A 421 -36.05 11.01 12.75
N PHE A 422 -34.77 11.21 13.11
CA PHE A 422 -33.67 11.33 12.14
C PHE A 422 -33.03 9.98 11.81
N VAL A 423 -33.08 9.04 12.75
CA VAL A 423 -32.37 7.77 12.65
C VAL A 423 -33.25 6.61 12.21
N VAL A 424 -34.55 6.83 12.03
CA VAL A 424 -35.53 5.77 11.74
C VAL A 424 -35.25 5.04 10.42
N HIS A 425 -34.65 5.71 9.43
CA HIS A 425 -34.33 5.15 8.11
C HIS A 425 -32.88 4.67 7.98
N VAL A 426 -32.07 4.79 9.04
CA VAL A 426 -30.65 4.41 9.00
C VAL A 426 -30.53 2.90 8.85
N THR A 427 -29.79 2.49 7.83
CA THR A 427 -29.43 1.10 7.55
C THR A 427 -27.99 0.80 7.98
N ASP A 428 -27.12 1.80 8.07
CA ASP A 428 -25.70 1.62 8.30
C ASP A 428 -25.18 2.63 9.34
N LEU A 429 -24.60 2.14 10.42
CA LEU A 429 -24.11 2.97 11.52
C LEU A 429 -22.66 2.61 11.86
N ASP A 430 -21.76 3.61 11.82
CA ASP A 430 -20.37 3.49 12.23
C ASP A 430 -20.05 4.39 13.43
N LEU A 431 -19.77 3.77 14.57
CA LEU A 431 -19.42 4.40 15.84
C LEU A 431 -18.06 3.93 16.37
N ALA A 432 -17.18 3.43 15.50
CA ALA A 432 -15.88 2.93 15.95
C ALA A 432 -15.00 4.01 16.61
N TYR A 433 -14.12 3.60 17.52
CA TYR A 433 -13.17 4.47 18.24
C TYR A 433 -13.86 5.64 18.96
N ASN A 434 -14.93 5.35 19.70
CA ASN A 434 -15.55 6.29 20.63
C ASN A 434 -15.35 5.79 22.07
N GLU A 435 -15.97 6.47 23.03
CA GLU A 435 -15.84 6.20 24.46
C GLU A 435 -17.14 5.58 25.03
N ILE A 436 -17.82 4.75 24.22
CA ILE A 436 -19.08 4.11 24.61
C ILE A 436 -18.77 2.95 25.54
N THR A 437 -19.15 3.09 26.81
CA THR A 437 -18.98 2.05 27.83
C THR A 437 -20.28 1.29 28.13
N ASP A 438 -21.41 1.98 28.12
CA ASP A 438 -22.70 1.48 28.59
C ASP A 438 -23.56 0.87 27.46
N TRP A 439 -24.02 -0.37 27.65
CA TRP A 439 -24.94 -1.06 26.73
C TRP A 439 -26.32 -0.42 26.65
N ASN A 440 -26.71 0.40 27.63
CA ASN A 440 -27.94 1.18 27.55
C ASN A 440 -27.95 2.11 26.32
N ILE A 441 -26.80 2.69 25.99
CA ILE A 441 -26.65 3.53 24.79
C ILE A 441 -26.91 2.70 23.53
N VAL A 442 -26.29 1.52 23.44
CA VAL A 442 -26.49 0.62 22.29
C VAL A 442 -27.97 0.18 22.21
N SER A 443 -28.60 -0.11 23.34
CA SER A 443 -30.03 -0.49 23.42
C SER A 443 -30.96 0.58 22.86
N ILE A 444 -30.76 1.85 23.25
CA ILE A 444 -31.55 2.98 22.76
C ILE A 444 -31.32 3.21 21.26
N LEU A 445 -30.08 3.07 20.76
CA LEU A 445 -29.76 3.21 19.34
C LEU A 445 -30.45 2.13 18.50
N LEU A 446 -30.35 0.88 18.94
CA LEU A 446 -31.01 -0.25 18.28
C LEU A 446 -32.54 -0.12 18.31
N SER A 447 -33.11 0.47 19.36
CA SER A 447 -34.55 0.74 19.46
C SER A 447 -35.00 1.88 18.55
N SER A 448 -34.13 2.87 18.32
CA SER A 448 -34.41 4.05 17.51
C SER A 448 -34.23 3.81 16.00
N MET A 449 -33.48 2.77 15.61
CA MET A 449 -33.12 2.46 14.22
C MET A 449 -33.69 1.10 13.77
N PRO A 450 -34.98 0.99 13.46
CA PRO A 450 -35.64 -0.29 13.18
C PRO A 450 -35.17 -0.96 11.87
N HIS A 451 -34.56 -0.22 10.94
CA HIS A 451 -34.10 -0.72 9.64
C HIS A 451 -32.58 -0.97 9.56
N LEU A 452 -31.88 -0.91 10.70
CA LEU A 452 -30.43 -1.05 10.74
C LEU A 452 -29.97 -2.42 10.23
N LYS A 453 -29.11 -2.41 9.20
CA LYS A 453 -28.50 -3.57 8.55
C LYS A 453 -27.04 -3.77 8.92
N ARG A 454 -26.27 -2.70 9.15
CA ARG A 454 -24.85 -2.76 9.52
C ARG A 454 -24.53 -1.85 10.70
N LEU A 455 -23.81 -2.38 11.68
CA LEU A 455 -23.40 -1.65 12.88
C LEU A 455 -21.92 -1.87 13.18
N ASN A 456 -21.15 -0.80 13.33
CA ASN A 456 -19.75 -0.85 13.73
C ASN A 456 -19.56 -0.16 15.09
N LEU A 457 -19.11 -0.93 16.08
CA LEU A 457 -18.82 -0.51 17.45
C LEU A 457 -17.36 -0.77 17.83
N SER A 458 -16.49 -1.03 16.86
CA SER A 458 -15.09 -1.41 17.07
C SER A 458 -14.32 -0.39 17.92
N HIS A 459 -13.39 -0.86 18.76
CA HIS A 459 -12.54 -0.04 19.63
C HIS A 459 -13.31 0.93 20.54
N ASN A 460 -14.47 0.51 21.05
CA ASN A 460 -15.14 1.18 22.17
C ASN A 460 -14.89 0.38 23.46
N PRO A 461 -14.74 1.04 24.62
CA PRO A 461 -14.54 0.41 25.92
C PRO A 461 -15.85 -0.16 26.50
N LEU A 462 -16.54 -1.00 25.73
CA LEU A 462 -17.84 -1.60 26.11
C LEU A 462 -17.72 -2.46 27.37
N SER A 463 -18.72 -2.37 28.26
CA SER A 463 -18.80 -3.22 29.44
C SER A 463 -18.84 -4.71 29.07
N ASN A 464 -18.17 -5.55 29.87
CA ASN A 464 -18.15 -7.00 29.68
C ASN A 464 -19.48 -7.68 30.04
N GLU A 465 -20.33 -7.00 30.80
CA GLU A 465 -21.65 -7.48 31.22
C GLU A 465 -22.75 -6.65 30.56
N ILE A 466 -23.81 -7.34 30.12
CA ILE A 466 -24.98 -6.70 29.52
C ILE A 466 -26.04 -6.61 30.62
N ASP A 467 -26.18 -5.42 31.20
CA ASP A 467 -27.10 -5.16 32.33
C ASP A 467 -28.59 -5.10 31.91
N LEU A 468 -28.89 -5.07 30.61
CA LEU A 468 -30.22 -4.81 30.06
C LEU A 468 -30.59 -5.78 28.92
N ASN A 469 -31.88 -6.10 28.82
CA ASN A 469 -32.40 -6.85 27.67
C ASN A 469 -32.34 -5.97 26.40
N LEU A 470 -31.31 -6.17 25.57
CA LEU A 470 -31.22 -5.53 24.25
C LEU A 470 -32.47 -5.84 23.39
N PRO A 471 -32.94 -4.88 22.56
CA PRO A 471 -34.06 -5.09 21.65
C PRO A 471 -33.71 -6.11 20.57
N SER A 472 -34.72 -6.81 20.04
CA SER A 472 -34.53 -7.76 18.94
C SER A 472 -34.40 -7.02 17.61
N CYS A 473 -33.28 -7.20 16.92
CA CYS A 473 -32.94 -6.49 15.68
C CYS A 473 -32.90 -7.44 14.49
N SER A 474 -34.07 -7.74 13.93
CA SER A 474 -34.21 -8.69 12.82
C SER A 474 -33.64 -8.21 11.49
N TYR A 475 -33.35 -6.93 11.31
CA TYR A 475 -32.80 -6.41 10.05
C TYR A 475 -31.27 -6.38 10.03
N LEU A 476 -30.62 -6.51 11.19
CA LEU A 476 -29.17 -6.41 11.30
C LEU A 476 -28.50 -7.63 10.67
N SER A 477 -27.62 -7.38 9.72
CA SER A 477 -26.94 -8.37 8.89
C SER A 477 -25.42 -8.36 9.03
N SER A 478 -24.81 -7.24 9.43
CA SER A 478 -23.36 -7.10 9.66
C SER A 478 -23.09 -6.38 10.98
N LEU A 479 -22.22 -6.93 11.80
CA LEU A 479 -21.81 -6.35 13.09
C LEU A 479 -20.29 -6.37 13.21
N LEU A 480 -19.70 -5.22 13.51
CA LEU A 480 -18.26 -5.08 13.70
C LEU A 480 -17.94 -4.70 15.16
N LEU A 481 -17.12 -5.51 15.81
CA LEU A 481 -16.75 -5.42 17.23
C LEU A 481 -15.22 -5.60 17.41
N ASN A 482 -14.44 -5.05 16.49
CA ASN A 482 -12.97 -5.22 16.48
C ASN A 482 -12.35 -4.52 17.68
N GLY A 483 -11.36 -5.13 18.31
CA GLY A 483 -10.62 -4.55 19.45
C GLY A 483 -11.48 -4.15 20.66
N THR A 484 -12.62 -4.80 20.87
CA THR A 484 -13.49 -4.58 22.04
C THR A 484 -13.21 -5.58 23.18
N ASN A 485 -12.56 -6.71 22.86
CA ASN A 485 -12.22 -7.81 23.77
C ASN A 485 -13.38 -8.38 24.59
N LEU A 486 -14.62 -8.26 24.09
CA LEU A 486 -15.83 -8.76 24.76
C LEU A 486 -15.78 -10.28 24.98
N PRO A 487 -16.14 -10.79 26.17
CA PRO A 487 -16.22 -12.24 26.43
C PRO A 487 -17.20 -12.96 25.49
N LEU A 488 -16.93 -14.24 25.17
CA LEU A 488 -17.81 -15.06 24.33
C LEU A 488 -19.23 -15.21 24.90
N THR A 489 -19.40 -15.14 26.23
CA THR A 489 -20.70 -15.11 26.92
C THR A 489 -21.49 -13.85 26.55
N CYS A 490 -20.84 -12.69 26.58
CA CYS A 490 -21.43 -11.42 26.15
C CYS A 490 -21.80 -11.48 24.67
N LEU A 491 -20.91 -11.98 23.81
CA LEU A 491 -21.16 -12.14 22.38
C LEU A 491 -22.37 -13.04 22.09
N SER A 492 -22.51 -14.15 22.81
CA SER A 492 -23.70 -15.03 22.74
C SER A 492 -24.99 -14.26 23.03
N ASN A 493 -25.01 -13.44 24.09
CA ASN A 493 -26.19 -12.67 24.47
C ASN A 493 -26.55 -11.61 23.41
N ILE A 494 -25.54 -10.97 22.79
CA ILE A 494 -25.73 -10.00 21.70
C ILE A 494 -26.32 -10.70 20.47
N CYS A 495 -25.69 -11.78 20.02
CA CYS A 495 -26.09 -12.50 18.81
C CYS A 495 -27.49 -13.13 18.93
N GLN A 496 -27.92 -13.57 20.12
CA GLN A 496 -29.28 -14.05 20.36
C GLN A 496 -30.36 -13.00 20.05
N LYS A 497 -30.04 -11.71 20.16
CA LYS A 497 -30.95 -10.60 19.84
C LYS A 497 -30.89 -10.16 18.38
N MET A 498 -30.03 -10.77 17.58
CA MET A 498 -29.78 -10.42 16.18
C MET A 498 -29.98 -11.65 15.28
N PRO A 499 -31.23 -12.11 15.10
CA PRO A 499 -31.49 -13.42 14.53
C PRO A 499 -31.04 -13.58 13.07
N ASN A 500 -30.91 -12.49 12.30
CA ASN A 500 -30.55 -12.53 10.87
C ASN A 500 -29.11 -12.08 10.57
N LEU A 501 -28.24 -12.04 11.58
CA LEU A 501 -26.85 -11.62 11.43
C LEU A 501 -26.07 -12.58 10.52
N LYS A 502 -25.45 -12.07 9.45
CA LYS A 502 -24.69 -12.86 8.47
C LYS A 502 -23.19 -12.65 8.57
N GLU A 503 -22.76 -11.43 8.86
CA GLU A 503 -21.36 -11.03 8.93
C GLU A 503 -21.03 -10.55 10.35
N LEU A 504 -19.95 -11.09 10.91
CA LEU A 504 -19.44 -10.71 12.22
C LEU A 504 -17.94 -10.47 12.12
N ASP A 505 -17.52 -9.25 12.48
CA ASP A 505 -16.12 -8.84 12.50
C ASP A 505 -15.62 -8.71 13.94
N LEU A 506 -14.56 -9.45 14.26
CA LEU A 506 -13.96 -9.59 15.58
C LEU A 506 -12.44 -9.48 15.54
N ASN A 507 -11.89 -8.75 14.56
CA ASN A 507 -10.44 -8.56 14.43
C ASN A 507 -9.84 -7.90 15.69
N GLU A 508 -8.55 -8.12 15.95
CA GLU A 508 -7.80 -7.47 17.05
C GLU A 508 -8.37 -7.77 18.45
N ASN A 509 -9.05 -8.91 18.62
CA ASN A 509 -9.60 -9.36 19.91
C ASN A 509 -8.78 -10.54 20.47
N ASP A 510 -7.68 -10.22 21.13
CA ASP A 510 -6.70 -11.18 21.67
C ASP A 510 -7.28 -12.13 22.71
N SER A 511 -8.37 -11.75 23.38
CA SER A 511 -9.00 -12.55 24.43
C SER A 511 -9.53 -13.90 23.92
N TYR A 512 -9.84 -14.02 22.62
CA TYR A 512 -10.40 -15.24 22.05
C TYR A 512 -9.38 -16.38 21.90
N ALA A 513 -8.11 -16.06 21.66
CA ALA A 513 -7.05 -17.05 21.51
C ALA A 513 -6.81 -17.87 22.78
N ASN A 514 -7.05 -17.29 23.95
CA ASN A 514 -6.86 -17.93 25.26
C ASN A 514 -8.19 -18.17 26.00
N SER A 515 -9.31 -18.09 25.29
CA SER A 515 -10.64 -18.23 25.89
C SER A 515 -10.90 -19.67 26.35
N ASN A 516 -11.55 -19.80 27.52
CA ASN A 516 -11.99 -21.11 27.99
C ASN A 516 -12.97 -21.76 27.00
N PRO A 517 -13.05 -23.10 26.94
CA PRO A 517 -13.97 -23.80 26.06
C PRO A 517 -15.42 -23.32 26.21
N PHE A 518 -15.94 -22.61 25.21
CA PHE A 518 -17.31 -22.11 25.23
C PHE A 518 -18.24 -23.12 24.57
N MET A 519 -18.99 -23.86 25.39
CA MET A 519 -19.82 -24.99 24.92
C MET A 519 -21.13 -24.57 24.25
N ASN A 520 -21.53 -23.30 24.38
CA ASN A 520 -22.79 -22.82 23.84
C ASN A 520 -22.63 -22.32 22.40
N GLN A 521 -23.72 -22.42 21.64
CA GLN A 521 -23.81 -21.84 20.31
C GLN A 521 -24.01 -20.32 20.42
N ILE A 522 -23.24 -19.55 19.66
CA ILE A 522 -23.30 -18.08 19.67
C ILE A 522 -24.30 -17.59 18.63
N SER A 523 -24.19 -18.08 17.39
CA SER A 523 -25.13 -17.74 16.32
C SER A 523 -25.30 -18.89 15.33
N SER A 524 -26.52 -19.13 14.88
CA SER A 524 -26.85 -20.09 13.82
C SER A 524 -26.88 -19.46 12.42
N THR A 525 -26.79 -18.14 12.30
CA THR A 525 -27.05 -17.42 11.03
C THR A 525 -25.82 -16.76 10.42
N VAL A 526 -24.76 -16.56 11.21
CA VAL A 526 -23.51 -15.96 10.73
C VAL A 526 -22.83 -16.88 9.73
N THR A 527 -22.63 -16.38 8.51
CA THR A 527 -21.97 -17.07 7.39
C THR A 527 -20.56 -16.56 7.15
N GLN A 528 -20.20 -15.39 7.65
CA GLN A 528 -18.87 -14.80 7.52
C GLN A 528 -18.36 -14.32 8.89
N LEU A 529 -17.17 -14.81 9.26
CA LEU A 529 -16.50 -14.47 10.51
C LEU A 529 -15.06 -14.01 10.24
N GLN A 530 -14.71 -12.85 10.80
CA GLN A 530 -13.36 -12.31 10.72
C GLN A 530 -12.69 -12.32 12.11
N LEU A 531 -11.50 -12.90 12.16
CA LEU A 531 -10.69 -13.12 13.36
C LEU A 531 -9.21 -12.83 13.02
N ASN A 532 -8.96 -11.76 12.26
CA ASN A 532 -7.61 -11.35 11.89
C ASN A 532 -6.91 -10.68 13.08
N ALA A 533 -5.61 -10.92 13.23
CA ALA A 533 -4.79 -10.32 14.29
C ALA A 533 -5.34 -10.53 15.72
N CYS A 534 -5.92 -11.70 16.02
CA CYS A 534 -6.45 -12.04 17.35
C CYS A 534 -5.49 -12.91 18.17
N GLU A 535 -4.21 -12.96 17.78
CA GLU A 535 -3.16 -13.69 18.51
C GLU A 535 -3.36 -15.22 18.62
N PHE A 536 -4.14 -15.83 17.72
CA PHE A 536 -4.31 -17.29 17.69
C PHE A 536 -2.98 -17.99 17.39
N GLN A 537 -2.51 -18.82 18.31
CA GLN A 537 -1.30 -19.65 18.13
C GLN A 537 -1.66 -21.10 17.74
N GLU A 538 -2.72 -21.63 18.35
CA GLU A 538 -3.16 -23.01 18.14
C GLU A 538 -4.44 -23.11 17.33
N TRP A 539 -4.50 -24.10 16.44
CA TRP A 539 -5.72 -24.42 15.67
C TRP A 539 -6.90 -24.79 16.58
N ASN A 540 -6.65 -25.39 17.74
CA ASN A 540 -7.70 -25.78 18.69
C ASN A 540 -8.45 -24.57 19.25
N ALA A 541 -7.77 -23.45 19.49
CA ALA A 541 -8.41 -22.22 19.93
C ALA A 541 -9.32 -21.65 18.83
N VAL A 542 -8.91 -21.75 17.56
CA VAL A 542 -9.75 -21.39 16.41
C VAL A 542 -10.99 -22.28 16.36
N LEU A 543 -10.82 -23.60 16.46
CA LEU A 543 -11.95 -24.54 16.46
C LEU A 543 -12.91 -24.33 17.64
N ASN A 544 -12.39 -23.91 18.80
CA ASN A 544 -13.21 -23.57 19.97
C ASN A 544 -14.19 -22.43 19.69
N VAL A 545 -13.81 -21.46 18.86
CA VAL A 545 -14.68 -20.35 18.44
C VAL A 545 -15.55 -20.74 17.26
N VAL A 546 -14.97 -21.37 16.23
CA VAL A 546 -15.67 -21.72 14.98
C VAL A 546 -16.84 -22.67 15.22
N ARG A 547 -16.74 -23.61 16.17
CA ARG A 547 -17.84 -24.53 16.52
C ARG A 547 -19.11 -23.81 16.99
N SER A 548 -18.99 -22.58 17.50
CA SER A 548 -20.12 -21.79 17.95
C SER A 548 -20.91 -21.14 16.79
N PHE A 549 -20.45 -21.31 15.55
CA PHE A 549 -21.03 -20.75 14.32
C PHE A 549 -21.25 -21.84 13.25
N PRO A 550 -22.28 -22.70 13.38
CA PRO A 550 -22.46 -23.84 12.47
C PRO A 550 -22.77 -23.47 11.01
N ALA A 551 -23.28 -22.28 10.71
CA ALA A 551 -23.58 -21.83 9.34
C ALA A 551 -22.39 -21.14 8.63
N LEU A 552 -21.21 -21.15 9.24
CA LEU A 552 -20.05 -20.42 8.76
C LEU A 552 -19.55 -20.92 7.39
N GLN A 553 -19.39 -20.00 6.44
CA GLN A 553 -18.90 -20.26 5.09
C GLN A 553 -17.58 -19.55 4.78
N ARG A 554 -17.34 -18.37 5.34
CA ARG A 554 -16.12 -17.59 5.11
C ARG A 554 -15.42 -17.27 6.42
N LEU A 555 -14.18 -17.73 6.56
CA LEU A 555 -13.38 -17.56 7.76
C LEU A 555 -12.08 -16.82 7.43
N TYR A 556 -11.83 -15.71 8.12
CA TYR A 556 -10.61 -14.91 7.97
C TYR A 556 -9.77 -15.01 9.25
N LEU A 557 -8.54 -15.50 9.12
CA LEU A 557 -7.59 -15.71 10.22
C LEU A 557 -6.21 -15.11 9.88
N SER A 558 -6.18 -14.06 9.08
CA SER A 558 -4.92 -13.44 8.65
C SER A 558 -4.20 -12.78 9.82
N GLU A 559 -2.87 -12.68 9.77
CA GLU A 559 -2.05 -12.02 10.79
C GLU A 559 -2.12 -12.67 12.19
N ASN A 560 -2.40 -13.98 12.24
CA ASN A 560 -2.33 -14.76 13.48
C ASN A 560 -1.00 -15.53 13.58
N LYS A 561 -0.76 -16.20 14.71
CA LYS A 561 0.47 -16.98 14.98
C LYS A 561 0.27 -18.49 14.79
N ILE A 562 -0.68 -18.88 13.93
CA ILE A 562 -1.05 -20.28 13.68
C ILE A 562 0.11 -20.97 12.95
N SER A 563 0.67 -22.03 13.55
CA SER A 563 1.78 -22.80 12.99
C SER A 563 1.37 -24.12 12.34
N ASN A 564 0.28 -24.72 12.82
CA ASN A 564 -0.25 -25.99 12.32
C ASN A 564 -1.78 -25.97 12.23
N VAL A 565 -2.32 -26.87 11.42
CA VAL A 565 -3.76 -27.17 11.33
C VAL A 565 -3.96 -28.58 11.85
N ASP A 566 -4.71 -28.75 12.93
CA ASP A 566 -4.94 -30.05 13.55
C ASP A 566 -6.13 -30.78 12.90
N SER A 567 -6.10 -32.12 12.88
CA SER A 567 -7.16 -32.96 12.31
C SER A 567 -8.41 -33.07 13.19
N HIS A 568 -8.27 -32.83 14.48
CA HIS A 568 -9.32 -32.89 15.48
C HIS A 568 -9.14 -31.78 16.51
N CYS A 569 -10.26 -31.34 17.10
CA CYS A 569 -10.24 -30.44 18.23
C CYS A 569 -9.81 -31.22 19.49
N LYS A 570 -8.66 -30.88 20.07
CA LYS A 570 -8.16 -31.54 21.29
C LYS A 570 -9.07 -31.36 22.50
N ILE A 571 -9.89 -30.31 22.49
CA ILE A 571 -10.79 -29.96 23.60
C ILE A 571 -12.04 -30.85 23.59
N THR A 572 -12.65 -31.06 22.41
CA THR A 572 -13.94 -31.77 22.29
C THR A 572 -13.81 -33.17 21.70
N GLY A 573 -12.66 -33.51 21.12
CA GLY A 573 -12.43 -34.75 20.37
C GLY A 573 -13.13 -34.79 19.00
N ILE A 574 -13.85 -33.74 18.62
CA ILE A 574 -14.59 -33.66 17.35
C ILE A 574 -13.61 -33.37 16.21
N SER A 575 -13.80 -34.02 15.06
CA SER A 575 -12.98 -33.81 13.87
C SER A 575 -13.10 -32.38 13.32
N THR A 576 -12.00 -31.85 12.79
CA THR A 576 -11.98 -30.59 12.04
C THR A 576 -12.95 -30.62 10.86
N SER A 577 -13.13 -31.80 10.24
CA SER A 577 -14.09 -31.99 9.14
C SER A 577 -15.52 -31.66 9.53
N ASP A 578 -15.90 -31.94 10.78
CA ASP A 578 -17.27 -31.79 11.25
C ASP A 578 -17.53 -30.34 11.68
N ILE A 579 -16.57 -29.75 12.43
CA ILE A 579 -16.65 -28.37 12.92
C ILE A 579 -16.62 -27.36 11.76
N ALA A 580 -15.71 -27.54 10.80
CA ALA A 580 -15.50 -26.63 9.68
C ALA A 580 -16.15 -27.13 8.38
N SER A 581 -17.14 -28.02 8.47
CA SER A 581 -17.79 -28.66 7.32
C SER A 581 -18.34 -27.67 6.29
N ASN A 582 -18.89 -26.53 6.74
CA ASN A 582 -19.52 -25.54 5.87
C ASN A 582 -18.57 -24.47 5.32
N VAL A 583 -17.31 -24.43 5.78
CA VAL A 583 -16.34 -23.41 5.40
C VAL A 583 -15.89 -23.61 3.95
N LYS A 584 -16.17 -22.62 3.11
CA LYS A 584 -15.82 -22.56 1.69
C LYS A 584 -14.61 -21.69 1.39
N PHE A 585 -14.40 -20.65 2.19
CA PHE A 585 -13.30 -19.71 2.06
C PHE A 585 -12.51 -19.64 3.37
N LEU A 586 -11.18 -19.72 3.26
CA LEU A 586 -10.26 -19.60 4.37
C LEU A 586 -9.11 -18.65 4.05
N SER A 587 -8.87 -17.65 4.91
CA SER A 587 -7.68 -16.80 4.85
C SER A 587 -6.74 -17.11 6.01
N LEU A 588 -5.50 -17.45 5.67
CA LEU A 588 -4.34 -17.72 6.53
C LEU A 588 -3.13 -16.91 6.04
N HIS A 589 -3.36 -15.68 5.59
CA HIS A 589 -2.28 -14.79 5.19
C HIS A 589 -1.45 -14.38 6.39
N ASN A 590 -0.13 -14.29 6.22
CA ASN A 590 0.77 -13.76 7.24
C ASN A 590 0.64 -14.51 8.59
N CYS A 591 0.53 -15.85 8.51
CA CYS A 591 0.56 -16.74 9.66
C CYS A 591 1.96 -17.36 9.83
N LEU A 592 2.10 -18.33 10.75
CA LEU A 592 3.37 -19.01 11.04
C LEU A 592 3.39 -20.46 10.53
N ILE A 593 2.68 -20.76 9.45
CA ILE A 593 2.62 -22.11 8.90
C ILE A 593 3.98 -22.50 8.34
N GLU A 594 4.62 -23.52 8.93
CA GLU A 594 5.97 -23.97 8.58
C GLU A 594 5.97 -25.31 7.83
N ASN A 595 4.90 -26.11 7.94
CA ASN A 595 4.88 -27.51 7.52
C ASN A 595 3.79 -27.80 6.49
N TRP A 596 4.09 -28.68 5.52
CA TRP A 596 3.13 -29.11 4.50
C TRP A 596 1.95 -29.92 5.06
N THR A 597 2.14 -30.59 6.20
CA THR A 597 1.10 -31.33 6.90
C THR A 597 -0.08 -30.44 7.29
N ALA A 598 0.19 -29.18 7.65
CA ALA A 598 -0.85 -28.20 7.93
C ALA A 598 -1.74 -27.92 6.70
N ILE A 599 -1.14 -27.87 5.51
CA ILE A 599 -1.86 -27.67 4.24
C ILE A 599 -2.67 -28.90 3.89
N GLU A 600 -2.11 -30.09 4.09
CA GLU A 600 -2.80 -31.36 3.80
C GLU A 600 -4.01 -31.54 4.71
N ASN A 601 -3.91 -31.13 5.98
CA ASN A 601 -5.04 -31.14 6.91
C ASN A 601 -6.16 -30.16 6.53
N LEU A 602 -5.93 -29.19 5.64
CA LEU A 602 -7.00 -28.35 5.09
C LEU A 602 -7.93 -29.15 4.16
N ASP A 603 -7.47 -30.24 3.53
CA ASP A 603 -8.32 -31.11 2.69
C ASP A 603 -9.39 -31.86 3.51
N LEU A 604 -9.19 -31.94 4.84
CA LEU A 604 -10.20 -32.45 5.79
C LEU A 604 -11.46 -31.57 5.81
N MET A 605 -11.37 -30.30 5.40
CA MET A 605 -12.53 -29.41 5.26
C MET A 605 -13.23 -29.75 3.93
N PRO A 606 -14.40 -30.41 3.97
CA PRO A 606 -14.97 -31.06 2.79
C PRO A 606 -15.37 -30.08 1.69
N ASN A 607 -15.73 -28.85 2.04
CA ASN A 607 -16.27 -27.83 1.15
C ASN A 607 -15.32 -26.65 0.89
N LEU A 608 -14.04 -26.75 1.26
CA LEU A 608 -13.07 -25.66 1.06
C LEU A 608 -12.75 -25.48 -0.44
N GLU A 609 -13.18 -24.35 -1.00
CA GLU A 609 -13.02 -24.02 -2.42
C GLU A 609 -12.04 -22.85 -2.64
N GLU A 610 -11.86 -21.97 -1.67
CA GLU A 610 -11.05 -20.77 -1.79
C GLU A 610 -10.05 -20.66 -0.64
N LEU A 611 -8.76 -20.53 -0.96
CA LEU A 611 -7.68 -20.43 0.03
C LEU A 611 -6.81 -19.21 -0.24
N LYS A 612 -6.47 -18.52 0.84
CA LYS A 612 -5.64 -17.32 0.85
C LYS A 612 -4.51 -17.56 1.86
N ILE A 613 -3.26 -17.74 1.44
CA ILE A 613 -2.18 -18.25 2.30
C ILE A 613 -0.80 -17.60 2.06
N LEU A 614 -0.74 -16.40 1.46
CA LEU A 614 0.56 -15.76 1.22
C LEU A 614 1.28 -15.41 2.53
N ASN A 615 2.60 -15.22 2.45
CA ASN A 615 3.46 -14.78 3.55
C ASN A 615 3.50 -15.73 4.75
N ASN A 616 3.59 -17.05 4.51
CA ASN A 616 3.86 -18.05 5.55
C ASN A 616 5.31 -18.58 5.44
N PRO A 617 5.97 -18.92 6.56
CA PRO A 617 7.34 -19.46 6.59
C PRO A 617 7.58 -20.66 5.66
N LEU A 618 6.58 -21.54 5.52
CA LEU A 618 6.59 -22.71 4.62
C LEU A 618 7.03 -22.38 3.19
N PHE A 619 6.77 -21.15 2.74
CA PHE A 619 7.04 -20.71 1.38
C PHE A 619 8.38 -19.99 1.20
N GLU A 620 9.16 -19.76 2.25
CA GLU A 620 10.38 -18.95 2.15
C GLU A 620 11.47 -19.61 1.30
N THR A 621 11.57 -20.94 1.34
CA THR A 621 12.62 -21.71 0.64
C THR A 621 12.23 -22.16 -0.77
N ILE A 622 11.02 -21.86 -1.22
CA ILE A 622 10.42 -22.42 -2.44
C ILE A 622 10.30 -21.29 -3.49
N PRO A 623 10.59 -21.52 -4.78
CA PRO A 623 10.34 -20.53 -5.84
C PRO A 623 8.85 -20.25 -6.03
N ASP A 624 8.48 -19.01 -6.39
CA ASP A 624 7.08 -18.58 -6.47
C ASP A 624 6.21 -19.40 -7.44
N GLU A 625 6.76 -19.79 -8.60
CA GLU A 625 6.06 -20.65 -9.56
C GLU A 625 5.76 -22.04 -8.97
N GLU A 626 6.70 -22.59 -8.19
CA GLU A 626 6.57 -23.92 -7.61
C GLU A 626 5.58 -23.94 -6.42
N LYS A 627 5.54 -22.88 -5.60
CA LYS A 627 4.60 -22.75 -4.47
C LYS A 627 3.17 -23.00 -4.90
N TYR A 628 2.77 -22.38 -6.01
CA TYR A 628 1.41 -22.45 -6.51
C TYR A 628 1.03 -23.88 -6.90
N HIS A 629 1.92 -24.56 -7.64
CA HIS A 629 1.72 -25.96 -8.03
C HIS A 629 1.70 -26.91 -6.82
N LEU A 630 2.58 -26.69 -5.85
CA LEU A 630 2.68 -27.52 -4.64
C LEU A 630 1.46 -27.42 -3.70
N VAL A 631 0.79 -26.28 -3.67
CA VAL A 631 -0.48 -26.12 -2.93
C VAL A 631 -1.63 -26.73 -3.71
N ILE A 632 -1.74 -26.46 -5.01
CA ILE A 632 -2.85 -26.97 -5.85
C ILE A 632 -2.85 -28.49 -5.95
N GLY A 633 -1.68 -29.11 -6.08
CA GLY A 633 -1.55 -30.57 -6.14
C GLY A 633 -1.99 -31.27 -4.85
N ARG A 634 -1.91 -30.59 -3.70
CA ARG A 634 -2.37 -31.12 -2.40
C ARG A 634 -3.86 -30.97 -2.16
N LEU A 635 -4.46 -29.90 -2.69
CA LEU A 635 -5.84 -29.53 -2.43
C LEU A 635 -6.70 -29.72 -3.69
N PRO A 636 -7.24 -30.94 -3.91
CA PRO A 636 -7.94 -31.28 -5.14
C PRO A 636 -9.26 -30.51 -5.36
N LYS A 637 -9.92 -30.08 -4.28
CA LYS A 637 -11.21 -29.38 -4.32
C LYS A 637 -11.08 -27.86 -4.52
N LEU A 638 -9.85 -27.34 -4.43
CA LEU A 638 -9.60 -25.91 -4.46
C LEU A 638 -9.92 -25.30 -5.84
N LYS A 639 -10.72 -24.25 -5.90
CA LYS A 639 -11.09 -23.53 -7.11
C LYS A 639 -10.39 -22.18 -7.24
N MET A 640 -9.97 -21.57 -6.13
CA MET A 640 -9.27 -20.30 -6.12
C MET A 640 -8.14 -20.30 -5.09
N LEU A 641 -6.96 -19.82 -5.48
CA LEU A 641 -5.80 -19.69 -4.62
C LEU A 641 -5.25 -18.26 -4.71
N ASN A 642 -5.16 -17.57 -3.57
CA ASN A 642 -4.63 -16.21 -3.45
C ASN A 642 -5.29 -15.19 -4.41
N GLY A 643 -6.58 -15.36 -4.69
CA GLY A 643 -7.35 -14.50 -5.60
C GLY A 643 -7.29 -14.93 -7.08
N SER A 644 -6.47 -15.91 -7.43
CA SER A 644 -6.37 -16.47 -8.79
C SER A 644 -7.26 -17.70 -8.94
N ARG A 645 -8.11 -17.70 -9.97
CA ARG A 645 -8.98 -18.84 -10.31
C ARG A 645 -8.15 -19.98 -10.90
N ILE A 646 -8.36 -21.19 -10.40
CA ILE A 646 -7.73 -22.42 -10.89
C ILE A 646 -8.61 -23.01 -11.98
N ASN A 647 -8.14 -22.97 -13.22
CA ASN A 647 -8.81 -23.62 -14.35
C ASN A 647 -8.35 -25.08 -14.50
N ALA A 648 -9.07 -25.86 -15.32
CA ALA A 648 -8.82 -27.30 -15.46
C ALA A 648 -7.40 -27.60 -15.99
N THR A 649 -6.93 -26.81 -16.96
CA THR A 649 -5.58 -26.95 -17.54
C THR A 649 -4.50 -26.65 -16.52
N GLN A 650 -4.63 -25.55 -15.76
CA GLN A 650 -3.66 -25.20 -14.72
C GLN A 650 -3.65 -26.22 -13.59
N ARG A 651 -4.80 -26.83 -13.27
CA ARG A 651 -4.89 -27.91 -12.29
C ARG A 651 -4.13 -29.14 -12.78
N GLU A 652 -4.39 -29.58 -14.01
CA GLU A 652 -3.68 -30.68 -14.64
C GLU A 652 -2.16 -30.44 -14.67
N ASP A 653 -1.73 -29.24 -15.09
CA ASP A 653 -0.31 -28.86 -15.09
C ASP A 653 0.31 -28.89 -13.69
N SER A 654 -0.42 -28.40 -12.69
CA SER A 654 0.02 -28.40 -11.28
C SER A 654 0.12 -29.81 -10.70
N GLU A 655 -0.84 -30.67 -11.00
CA GLU A 655 -0.85 -32.07 -10.54
C GLU A 655 0.28 -32.87 -11.20
N ARG A 656 0.54 -32.65 -12.50
CA ARG A 656 1.69 -33.25 -13.20
C ARG A 656 3.02 -32.75 -12.66
N PHE A 657 3.13 -31.45 -12.41
CA PHE A 657 4.30 -30.86 -11.75
C PHE A 657 4.52 -31.50 -10.38
N PHE A 658 3.47 -31.67 -9.58
CA PHE A 658 3.52 -32.27 -8.26
C PHE A 658 4.06 -33.72 -8.28
N ILE A 659 3.60 -34.54 -9.24
CA ILE A 659 4.10 -35.90 -9.42
C ILE A 659 5.61 -35.88 -9.70
N ARG A 660 6.04 -35.07 -10.69
CA ARG A 660 7.45 -34.93 -11.08
C ARG A 660 8.33 -34.42 -9.94
N PHE A 661 7.80 -33.51 -9.12
CA PHE A 661 8.50 -32.94 -7.98
C PHE A 661 8.81 -34.00 -6.90
N TYR A 662 7.85 -34.88 -6.61
CA TYR A 662 8.02 -35.93 -5.58
C TYR A 662 8.51 -37.28 -6.12
N GLN A 663 8.67 -37.42 -7.44
CA GLN A 663 9.11 -38.65 -8.12
C GLN A 663 10.38 -39.24 -7.48
N GLY A 664 11.39 -38.39 -7.25
CA GLY A 664 12.70 -38.75 -6.70
C GLY A 664 12.84 -38.62 -5.18
N CYS A 665 11.79 -38.20 -4.46
CA CYS A 665 11.82 -38.06 -3.00
C CYS A 665 11.56 -39.41 -2.31
N GLU A 666 12.26 -39.69 -1.21
CA GLU A 666 12.04 -40.89 -0.39
C GLU A 666 10.65 -40.87 0.28
N GLU A 667 10.30 -39.75 0.91
CA GLU A 667 8.97 -39.52 1.48
C GLU A 667 8.06 -38.80 0.48
N LYS A 668 6.88 -39.40 0.24
CA LYS A 668 5.89 -38.90 -0.71
C LYS A 668 4.59 -38.54 0.03
N PRO A 669 3.98 -37.37 -0.26
CA PRO A 669 2.69 -36.99 0.29
C PRO A 669 1.59 -38.02 -0.02
N ALA A 670 0.63 -38.19 0.90
CA ALA A 670 -0.45 -39.18 0.75
C ALA A 670 -1.25 -39.06 -0.56
N ILE A 671 -1.41 -37.82 -1.04
CA ILE A 671 -2.12 -37.51 -2.30
C ILE A 671 -1.39 -38.04 -3.55
N TRP A 672 -0.10 -38.32 -3.47
CA TRP A 672 0.75 -38.67 -4.62
C TRP A 672 0.25 -39.94 -5.35
N ASN A 673 -0.09 -41.00 -4.61
CA ASN A 673 -0.59 -42.25 -5.20
C ASN A 673 -1.87 -42.03 -6.01
N ARG A 674 -2.76 -41.16 -5.50
CA ARG A 674 -3.99 -40.78 -6.20
C ARG A 674 -3.67 -40.01 -7.48
N LEU A 675 -2.75 -39.05 -7.45
CA LEU A 675 -2.37 -38.29 -8.64
C LEU A 675 -1.74 -39.18 -9.72
N VAL A 676 -0.89 -40.14 -9.34
CA VAL A 676 -0.29 -41.10 -10.28
C VAL A 676 -1.35 -42.02 -10.90
N SER A 677 -2.38 -42.42 -10.16
CA SER A 677 -3.50 -43.19 -10.74
C SER A 677 -4.31 -42.41 -11.79
N ILE A 678 -4.32 -41.08 -11.72
CA ILE A 678 -5.05 -40.20 -12.65
C ILE A 678 -4.20 -39.86 -13.88
N HIS A 679 -2.95 -39.43 -13.66
CA HIS A 679 -2.07 -38.89 -14.72
C HIS A 679 -1.04 -39.89 -15.26
N GLY A 680 -0.92 -41.06 -14.63
CA GLY A 680 0.14 -42.02 -14.92
C GLY A 680 1.49 -41.62 -14.31
N ASN A 681 2.51 -42.43 -14.59
CA ASN A 681 3.87 -42.19 -14.13
C ASN A 681 4.59 -41.25 -15.11
N LEU A 682 5.13 -40.13 -14.63
CA LEU A 682 5.71 -39.08 -15.48
C LEU A 682 7.22 -38.97 -15.29
N GLU A 683 7.97 -38.90 -16.39
CA GLU A 683 9.42 -38.68 -16.33
C GLU A 683 9.77 -37.24 -15.89
N GLN A 684 10.89 -37.11 -15.17
CA GLN A 684 11.42 -35.82 -14.72
C GLN A 684 12.00 -35.05 -15.91
N LEU A 685 11.57 -33.79 -16.10
CA LEU A 685 12.07 -32.94 -17.17
C LEU A 685 13.52 -32.50 -16.85
N VAL A 686 14.45 -32.73 -17.78
CA VAL A 686 15.84 -32.26 -17.67
C VAL A 686 15.85 -30.73 -17.77
N LYS A 687 16.39 -30.04 -16.77
CA LYS A 687 16.67 -28.59 -16.86
C LYS A 687 17.82 -28.36 -17.85
N VAL A 688 17.49 -27.98 -19.08
CA VAL A 688 18.47 -27.54 -20.08
C VAL A 688 18.67 -26.03 -19.93
N ASP A 689 19.85 -25.62 -19.47
CA ASP A 689 20.22 -24.19 -19.39
C ASP A 689 20.63 -23.68 -20.79
N LEU A 690 19.77 -22.87 -21.40
CA LEU A 690 20.00 -22.25 -22.70
C LEU A 690 20.73 -20.89 -22.60
N THR A 691 21.28 -20.52 -21.43
CA THR A 691 21.96 -19.24 -21.25
C THR A 691 23.24 -19.17 -22.10
N PRO A 692 23.40 -18.17 -22.99
CA PRO A 692 24.58 -18.07 -23.85
C PRO A 692 25.86 -17.81 -23.04
N ARG A 693 26.93 -18.53 -23.40
CA ARG A 693 28.25 -18.45 -22.74
C ARG A 693 28.84 -17.03 -22.83
N LYS A 694 29.42 -16.56 -21.72
CA LYS A 694 29.98 -15.20 -21.60
C LYS A 694 31.50 -15.13 -21.77
N PHE A 695 32.18 -16.25 -21.54
CA PHE A 695 33.63 -16.36 -21.57
C PHE A 695 34.02 -17.65 -22.28
N ALA A 696 35.19 -17.65 -22.91
CA ALA A 696 35.88 -18.83 -23.38
C ALA A 696 37.36 -18.77 -22.96
N LEU A 697 37.95 -19.93 -22.63
CA LEU A 697 39.37 -20.11 -22.37
C LEU A 697 40.06 -20.53 -23.67
N VAL A 698 40.87 -19.66 -24.24
CA VAL A 698 41.50 -19.86 -25.56
C VAL A 698 43.01 -19.77 -25.47
N VAL A 699 43.73 -20.27 -26.47
CA VAL A 699 45.19 -20.17 -26.58
C VAL A 699 45.55 -19.09 -27.60
N LEU A 700 46.41 -18.15 -27.25
CA LEU A 700 46.96 -17.18 -28.19
C LEU A 700 48.43 -17.49 -28.46
N ARG A 701 48.75 -17.73 -29.74
CA ARG A 701 50.08 -18.12 -30.21
C ARG A 701 50.65 -17.07 -31.17
N CYS A 702 51.93 -16.72 -31.01
CA CYS A 702 52.68 -15.90 -31.95
C CYS A 702 54.08 -16.49 -32.11
N GLU A 703 54.34 -17.13 -33.25
CA GLU A 703 55.61 -17.82 -33.51
C GLU A 703 56.79 -16.84 -33.63
N GLU A 704 56.57 -15.66 -34.24
CA GLU A 704 57.59 -14.62 -34.43
C GLU A 704 58.16 -14.07 -33.11
N LYS A 705 57.42 -14.24 -32.02
CA LYS A 705 57.77 -13.74 -30.68
C LYS A 705 57.90 -14.85 -29.65
N ASP A 706 57.87 -16.11 -30.09
CA ASP A 706 57.87 -17.31 -29.24
C ASP A 706 56.86 -17.23 -28.08
N LEU A 707 55.66 -16.71 -28.37
CA LEU A 707 54.62 -16.46 -27.38
C LEU A 707 53.51 -17.52 -27.50
N CYS A 708 53.19 -18.19 -26.39
CA CYS A 708 52.03 -19.08 -26.28
C CYS A 708 51.38 -18.90 -24.90
N VAL A 709 50.18 -18.30 -24.86
CA VAL A 709 49.51 -17.92 -23.60
C VAL A 709 48.04 -18.34 -23.62
N ARG A 710 47.57 -18.93 -22.51
CA ARG A 710 46.14 -19.21 -22.30
C ARG A 710 45.43 -17.97 -21.76
N LEU A 711 44.32 -17.60 -22.39
CA LEU A 711 43.60 -16.37 -22.14
C LEU A 711 42.12 -16.65 -21.90
N LYS A 712 41.54 -16.00 -20.89
CA LYS A 712 40.09 -15.95 -20.70
C LYS A 712 39.51 -14.78 -21.49
N VAL A 713 38.91 -15.08 -22.64
CA VAL A 713 38.34 -14.08 -23.55
C VAL A 713 36.86 -13.87 -23.26
N ARG A 714 36.44 -12.60 -23.27
CA ARG A 714 35.02 -12.22 -23.16
C ARG A 714 34.39 -12.24 -24.55
N LEU A 715 33.36 -13.06 -24.74
CA LEU A 715 32.73 -13.24 -26.06
C LEU A 715 31.94 -11.99 -26.52
N ASN A 716 31.56 -11.11 -25.60
CA ASN A 716 30.88 -9.84 -25.91
C ASN A 716 31.81 -8.71 -26.39
N LYS A 717 33.10 -9.01 -26.67
CA LYS A 717 34.08 -8.06 -27.20
C LYS A 717 34.26 -8.20 -28.71
N THR A 718 34.93 -7.23 -29.32
CA THR A 718 35.21 -7.23 -30.77
C THR A 718 36.59 -7.80 -31.10
N VAL A 719 36.79 -8.17 -32.37
CA VAL A 719 38.12 -8.55 -32.88
C VAL A 719 39.15 -7.42 -32.64
N MET A 720 38.76 -6.15 -32.75
CA MET A 720 39.63 -5.02 -32.45
C MET A 720 40.09 -4.98 -30.99
N ASP A 721 39.23 -5.35 -30.05
CA ASP A 721 39.60 -5.44 -28.64
C ASP A 721 40.61 -6.58 -28.40
N LEU A 722 40.43 -7.72 -29.10
CA LEU A 722 41.38 -8.82 -29.10
C LEU A 722 42.73 -8.39 -29.72
N MET A 723 42.73 -7.66 -30.83
CA MET A 723 43.94 -7.11 -31.45
C MET A 723 44.68 -6.12 -30.54
N LYS A 724 43.95 -5.24 -29.84
CA LYS A 724 44.54 -4.32 -28.85
C LYS A 724 45.20 -5.09 -27.69
N PHE A 725 44.58 -6.17 -27.26
CA PHE A 725 45.12 -7.01 -26.19
C PHE A 725 46.34 -7.80 -26.67
N ALA A 726 46.26 -8.43 -27.84
CA ALA A 726 47.36 -9.14 -28.48
C ALA A 726 48.56 -8.22 -28.79
N SER A 727 48.31 -6.96 -29.17
CA SER A 727 49.36 -5.96 -29.45
C SER A 727 50.18 -5.63 -28.21
N LYS A 728 49.56 -5.63 -27.02
CA LYS A 728 50.28 -5.46 -25.75
C LYS A 728 51.14 -6.67 -25.38
N LEU A 729 50.73 -7.87 -25.77
CA LEU A 729 51.44 -9.11 -25.45
C LEU A 729 52.57 -9.44 -26.44
N THR A 730 52.38 -9.11 -27.71
CA THR A 730 53.31 -9.45 -28.80
C THR A 730 54.21 -8.29 -29.21
N GLU A 731 53.95 -7.07 -28.71
CA GLU A 731 54.59 -5.81 -29.14
C GLU A 731 54.45 -5.50 -30.65
N ILE A 732 53.57 -6.23 -31.35
CA ILE A 732 53.27 -5.96 -32.77
C ILE A 732 52.23 -4.83 -32.83
N SER A 733 52.54 -3.78 -33.60
CA SER A 733 51.61 -2.66 -33.80
C SER A 733 50.37 -3.11 -34.57
N ILE A 734 49.18 -2.71 -34.12
CA ILE A 734 47.88 -3.11 -34.71
C ILE A 734 47.81 -2.98 -36.25
N PRO A 735 48.34 -1.93 -36.91
CA PRO A 735 48.32 -1.81 -38.37
C PRO A 735 49.09 -2.92 -39.10
N LEU A 736 50.11 -3.48 -38.44
CA LEU A 736 50.97 -4.55 -38.93
C LEU A 736 50.54 -5.93 -38.41
N MET A 737 49.44 -6.04 -37.66
CA MET A 737 48.99 -7.30 -37.06
C MET A 737 47.95 -8.01 -37.93
N ARG A 738 48.05 -9.33 -38.04
CA ARG A 738 47.01 -10.24 -38.53
C ARG A 738 46.70 -11.26 -37.45
N ILE A 739 45.41 -11.55 -37.23
CA ILE A 739 44.96 -12.59 -36.30
C ILE A 739 44.17 -13.63 -37.07
N PHE A 740 44.49 -14.89 -36.85
CA PHE A 740 43.75 -16.04 -37.35
C PHE A 740 43.10 -16.79 -36.20
N TYR A 741 41.91 -17.32 -36.42
CA TYR A 741 41.15 -18.12 -35.48
C TYR A 741 41.09 -19.57 -35.97
N HIS A 742 41.33 -20.52 -35.08
CA HIS A 742 41.25 -21.95 -35.34
C HIS A 742 40.34 -22.60 -34.30
N ASP A 743 39.27 -23.20 -34.81
CA ASP A 743 38.36 -24.06 -34.04
C ASP A 743 38.98 -25.46 -33.97
N ILE A 744 39.32 -25.90 -32.75
CA ILE A 744 40.02 -27.17 -32.54
C ILE A 744 39.09 -28.40 -32.64
N HIS A 745 37.78 -28.17 -32.72
CA HIS A 745 36.77 -29.22 -32.80
C HIS A 745 36.31 -29.49 -34.24
N VAL A 746 36.81 -28.72 -35.22
CA VAL A 746 36.48 -28.85 -36.64
C VAL A 746 37.74 -29.18 -37.46
N ASP A 747 38.02 -30.47 -37.64
CA ASP A 747 39.20 -31.02 -38.33
C ASP A 747 39.33 -30.71 -39.85
N SER A 748 38.47 -29.87 -40.43
CA SER A 748 38.32 -29.75 -41.89
C SER A 748 38.56 -28.37 -42.50
N CYS A 749 38.92 -27.35 -41.72
CA CYS A 749 39.31 -26.05 -42.26
C CYS A 749 40.45 -25.43 -41.44
N GLY A 750 41.53 -25.03 -42.12
CA GLY A 750 42.66 -24.36 -41.48
C GLY A 750 42.29 -23.02 -40.81
N PRO A 751 43.24 -22.39 -40.10
CA PRO A 751 43.02 -21.15 -39.37
C PRO A 751 42.47 -20.03 -40.28
N THR A 752 41.33 -19.45 -39.87
CA THR A 752 40.61 -18.41 -40.64
C THR A 752 41.04 -17.01 -40.19
N GLU A 753 41.39 -16.14 -41.14
CA GLU A 753 41.79 -14.77 -40.83
C GLU A 753 40.61 -13.88 -40.39
N LEU A 754 40.76 -13.21 -39.25
CA LEU A 754 39.78 -12.26 -38.73
C LEU A 754 39.95 -10.87 -39.37
N ARG A 755 39.36 -10.69 -40.55
CA ARG A 755 39.54 -9.48 -41.37
C ARG A 755 38.73 -8.26 -40.94
N PHE A 756 37.72 -8.43 -40.10
CA PHE A 756 36.77 -7.37 -39.71
C PHE A 756 36.96 -6.97 -38.24
N PRO A 757 37.67 -5.88 -37.94
CA PRO A 757 37.93 -5.46 -36.56
C PRO A 757 36.66 -5.18 -35.74
N GLY A 758 35.57 -4.79 -36.39
CA GLY A 758 34.27 -4.56 -35.74
C GLY A 758 33.43 -5.82 -35.47
N GLN A 759 33.86 -7.01 -35.92
CA GLN A 759 33.13 -8.25 -35.70
C GLN A 759 33.15 -8.63 -34.21
N ALA A 760 31.98 -8.93 -33.65
CA ALA A 760 31.87 -9.41 -32.28
C ALA A 760 32.32 -10.88 -32.18
N LEU A 761 33.10 -11.20 -31.15
CA LEU A 761 33.68 -12.53 -30.92
C LEU A 761 32.61 -13.60 -30.69
N GLN A 762 31.45 -13.23 -30.13
CA GLN A 762 30.29 -14.12 -29.97
C GLN A 762 29.79 -14.75 -31.29
N HIS A 763 30.04 -14.11 -32.44
CA HIS A 763 29.63 -14.63 -33.74
C HIS A 763 30.57 -15.72 -34.27
N LEU A 764 31.75 -15.90 -33.66
CA LEU A 764 32.74 -16.90 -34.04
C LEU A 764 32.51 -18.27 -33.37
N ARG A 765 31.48 -18.39 -32.50
CA ARG A 765 31.15 -19.61 -31.74
C ARG A 765 32.35 -20.23 -30.99
N ILE A 766 33.19 -19.38 -30.41
CA ILE A 766 34.41 -19.78 -29.72
C ILE A 766 34.10 -20.66 -28.51
N GLU A 767 34.78 -21.81 -28.43
CA GLU A 767 34.74 -22.79 -27.35
C GLU A 767 36.02 -22.77 -26.49
N ASP A 768 36.00 -23.53 -25.40
CA ASP A 768 37.16 -23.63 -24.51
C ASP A 768 38.21 -24.55 -25.15
N GLY A 769 39.40 -24.02 -25.44
CA GLY A 769 40.51 -24.74 -26.07
C GLY A 769 40.90 -24.21 -27.44
N ASP A 770 40.05 -23.40 -28.08
CA ASP A 770 40.32 -22.83 -29.41
C ASP A 770 41.56 -21.93 -29.45
N GLU A 771 42.15 -21.80 -30.64
CA GLU A 771 43.43 -21.12 -30.83
C GLU A 771 43.32 -19.84 -31.68
N PHE A 772 44.05 -18.79 -31.27
CA PHE A 772 44.28 -17.58 -32.04
C PHE A 772 45.75 -17.43 -32.40
N PHE A 773 46.06 -17.29 -33.69
CA PHE A 773 47.42 -17.09 -34.18
C PHE A 773 47.64 -15.63 -34.56
N VAL A 774 48.71 -15.02 -34.04
CA VAL A 774 49.09 -13.64 -34.33
C VAL A 774 50.36 -13.63 -35.21
N GLN A 775 50.30 -12.92 -36.34
CA GLN A 775 51.40 -12.77 -37.29
C GLN A 775 51.59 -11.30 -37.68
N SER A 776 52.82 -10.92 -38.03
CA SER A 776 53.09 -9.59 -38.58
C SER A 776 52.90 -9.55 -40.10
N LYS A 777 52.48 -8.39 -40.63
CA LYS A 777 52.40 -8.13 -42.06
C LYS A 777 53.79 -7.91 -42.61
N ILE A 778 54.20 -8.73 -43.57
CA ILE A 778 55.43 -8.51 -44.35
C ILE A 778 55.26 -7.21 -45.16
N LEU A 779 55.99 -6.17 -44.80
CA LEU A 779 56.07 -4.94 -45.59
C LEU A 779 57.07 -5.17 -46.75
N PRO A 780 56.69 -4.92 -48.02
CA PRO A 780 57.67 -4.95 -49.11
C PRO A 780 58.74 -3.87 -48.90
N PRO A 781 60.00 -4.11 -49.30
CA PRO A 781 61.09 -3.18 -49.07
C PRO A 781 60.85 -1.90 -49.90
N GLY A 782 60.70 -0.74 -49.24
CA GLY A 782 60.78 0.55 -49.93
C GLY A 782 59.73 1.64 -49.65
N LYS A 783 59.05 1.68 -48.49
CA LYS A 783 58.34 2.91 -48.07
C LYS A 783 58.66 3.29 -46.63
N SER A 784 59.65 4.17 -46.50
CA SER A 784 60.00 4.90 -45.29
C SER A 784 58.84 5.78 -44.81
N MET A 785 58.73 5.91 -43.49
CA MET A 785 57.86 6.84 -42.79
C MET A 785 57.92 8.25 -43.39
N ILE A 786 56.78 8.82 -43.75
CA ILE A 786 56.60 10.27 -43.76
C ILE A 786 55.87 10.61 -42.47
N ARG A 787 56.62 11.18 -41.52
CA ARG A 787 56.09 11.90 -40.36
C ARG A 787 55.54 13.25 -40.81
N SER A 788 54.35 13.62 -40.36
CA SER A 788 54.00 15.03 -40.14
C SER A 788 52.90 15.13 -39.09
N HIS A 789 53.32 15.66 -37.93
CA HIS A 789 52.64 16.27 -36.78
C HIS A 789 51.25 15.81 -36.33
#